data_AF-A0A9P4YX69-F1
#
_entry.id   AF-A0A9P4YX69-F1
#
_cell.length_a   1.000
_cell.length_b   1.000
_cell.length_c   1.000
_cell.angle_alpha   90.00
_cell.angle_beta   90.00
_cell.angle_gamma   90.00
#
_symmetry.space_group_name_H-M   'P 1'
#
loop_
_entity.id
_entity.type
_entity.pdbx_description
1 polymer ?
#
loop_
_entity_poly.entity_id
_entity_poly.type
_entity_poly.pdbx_seq_one_letter_code
_entity_poly.pdbx_strand_id
1 'polypeptide(L)'
;MNGYLSPGTVQKPPSPTESLSEKDAAQLLLAARDGFATHLPQAAAMHNIQDLTDTPSNPRSVDSTAPNSPRIPPVRQNSGTQTPRVRPHATTLNIPGMTRSKVSPDGRIPERDVAAKLVIVMVGLPARGKSYITKKLQRYLSWQQHETRIFNVGNRRRIATGKPAAVHPRLAPEPARLDPPVEAATILLNGRPAHKAHRKETSFLHDPPSLDLNGSAKVDGDGRLGGDAAAHDENDQSAKFFDPTNKRAAEVREQVAMETLDELLDYLLDGGGAVGILDATNSTIQRRQNIVDRIQAREPNLGILFIESICRDPNLLEANMRLKLSGPDYRNKDPAKSLEDFKARVAAYESAYEPLGEYEEARNLQYIQMIDVGRKLVQNRLTGFLSGGISTYLASFNLSPRQIWITRHGQSVDNELGRLGGDSPMTERGHCYGQALYKFITHKRREWLAEQQSKVAKASFPPLPGDNTPPYPEANQELEKNFCVWTSMLQRSVETAEYFDADDDYDVKNWEMLNELNSGQFEGMTYAQIARDHPDEFRKRADDKLNYIYPGVGGEGYLQVISRLRDMVREIERITDHVLIIGHRSVCRVLMAYFMDLTRNDITDMDVPLGVLYAIEPKPYGIEFHAYRYNDESAWFDEMPNYVPQKASRGSF
;
A
#
# COMPACT_ATOMS: atom_id res chain seq x y z
N MET A 1 18.94 66.22 -37.16
CA MET A 1 18.95 66.65 -35.74
C MET A 1 19.32 65.46 -34.88
N ASN A 2 20.00 65.70 -33.76
CA ASN A 2 20.35 64.68 -32.76
C ASN A 2 19.10 64.35 -31.91
N GLY A 3 19.01 63.27 -31.14
CA GLY A 3 19.95 62.16 -30.92
C GLY A 3 20.13 61.83 -29.44
N TYR A 4 19.92 60.56 -29.07
CA TYR A 4 20.17 59.92 -27.77
C TYR A 4 19.41 60.43 -26.51
N LEU A 5 18.76 59.48 -25.82
CA LEU A 5 18.51 59.49 -24.38
C LEU A 5 18.79 58.08 -23.82
N SER A 6 19.25 58.02 -22.56
CA SER A 6 19.96 56.86 -22.00
C SER A 6 19.06 55.84 -21.29
N PRO A 7 19.45 54.55 -21.20
CA PRO A 7 18.80 53.56 -20.36
C PRO A 7 19.11 53.78 -18.86
N GLY A 8 18.15 53.49 -17.99
CA GLY A 8 18.29 53.63 -16.53
C GLY A 8 18.97 52.43 -15.85
N THR A 9 19.79 52.71 -14.84
CA THR A 9 20.56 51.71 -14.09
C THR A 9 19.68 50.90 -13.12
N VAL A 10 19.67 49.57 -13.26
CA VAL A 10 19.11 48.67 -12.24
C VAL A 10 20.16 48.42 -11.15
N GLN A 11 19.88 48.84 -9.92
CA GLN A 11 20.75 48.55 -8.77
C GLN A 11 20.48 47.17 -8.18
N LYS A 12 21.57 46.51 -7.78
CA LYS A 12 21.60 45.16 -7.17
C LYS A 12 21.48 45.28 -5.64
N PRO A 13 20.60 44.52 -4.96
CA PRO A 13 20.52 44.53 -3.51
C PRO A 13 21.76 43.85 -2.88
N PRO A 14 22.29 44.37 -1.75
CA PRO A 14 23.41 43.75 -1.04
C PRO A 14 22.94 42.66 -0.08
N SER A 15 23.82 41.68 0.17
CA SER A 15 23.71 40.67 1.21
C SER A 15 24.42 41.12 2.50
N PRO A 16 23.84 40.90 3.69
CA PRO A 16 24.56 40.95 4.96
C PRO A 16 24.85 39.55 5.51
N THR A 17 26.10 39.33 5.92
CA THR A 17 26.52 38.28 6.86
C THR A 17 27.00 38.93 8.17
N GLU A 18 27.23 38.12 9.20
CA GLU A 18 27.88 38.46 10.48
C GLU A 18 27.02 39.19 11.55
N SER A 19 26.43 38.36 12.42
CA SER A 19 26.45 38.44 13.89
C SER A 19 26.27 39.79 14.62
N LEU A 20 25.20 39.87 15.42
CA LEU A 20 25.10 40.68 16.64
C LEU A 20 24.72 39.78 17.84
N SER A 21 24.95 40.26 19.07
CA SER A 21 25.20 39.41 20.26
C SER A 21 24.07 39.37 21.31
N GLU A 22 24.18 38.41 22.24
CA GLU A 22 23.18 38.03 23.26
C GLU A 22 22.92 39.07 24.37
N LYS A 23 22.52 40.31 24.05
CA LYS A 23 22.20 41.31 25.09
C LYS A 23 20.86 42.04 24.97
N ASP A 24 20.22 42.05 23.81
CA ASP A 24 19.00 42.84 23.60
C ASP A 24 17.69 42.08 23.91
N ALA A 25 17.75 40.79 24.28
CA ALA A 25 16.57 39.98 24.63
C ALA A 25 16.04 40.21 26.07
N ALA A 26 16.79 40.91 26.93
CA ALA A 26 16.56 40.93 28.37
C ALA A 26 15.62 42.05 28.90
N GLN A 27 15.06 42.89 28.02
CA GLN A 27 14.41 44.16 28.42
C GLN A 27 12.90 44.27 28.14
N LEU A 28 12.21 43.13 27.97
CA LEU A 28 10.76 43.05 27.72
C LEU A 28 9.96 42.22 28.75
N LEU A 29 10.58 41.84 29.88
CA LEU A 29 10.01 40.92 30.87
C LEU A 29 9.96 41.47 32.31
N LEU A 30 9.87 42.80 32.46
CA LEU A 30 10.02 43.49 33.75
C LEU A 30 9.02 44.66 33.93
N ALA A 31 7.74 44.39 33.65
CA ALA A 31 6.64 45.36 33.76
C ALA A 31 5.35 44.76 34.36
N ALA A 32 5.46 43.97 35.44
CA ALA A 32 4.32 43.31 36.07
C ALA A 32 4.53 43.03 37.58
N ARG A 33 4.64 44.08 38.42
CA ARG A 33 4.47 43.98 39.88
C ARG A 33 4.10 45.32 40.52
N ASP A 34 3.61 45.21 41.76
CA ASP A 34 3.11 46.24 42.68
C ASP A 34 1.79 46.96 42.28
N GLY A 35 0.74 46.96 43.11
CA GLY A 35 0.56 46.23 44.38
C GLY A 35 -0.74 46.60 45.15
N PHE A 36 -1.00 45.88 46.26
CA PHE A 36 -2.03 46.14 47.30
C PHE A 36 -3.51 45.99 46.86
N ALA A 37 -4.51 45.61 47.68
CA ALA A 37 -4.62 44.95 49.01
C ALA A 37 -6.14 44.63 49.27
N THR A 38 -6.66 43.90 50.27
CA THR A 38 -6.14 43.12 51.44
C THR A 38 -7.24 42.12 51.89
N HIS A 39 -6.89 41.03 52.60
CA HIS A 39 -7.56 40.43 53.79
C HIS A 39 -7.36 38.90 53.92
N LEU A 40 -7.22 38.44 55.18
CA LEU A 40 -7.21 37.04 55.65
C LEU A 40 -8.09 36.96 56.92
N PRO A 41 -8.60 35.77 57.30
CA PRO A 41 -7.91 34.96 58.32
C PRO A 41 -7.81 33.44 58.03
N GLN A 42 -6.66 32.84 58.40
CA GLN A 42 -6.47 31.75 59.40
C GLN A 42 -7.58 30.69 59.62
N ALA A 43 -7.30 29.39 59.87
CA ALA A 43 -6.05 28.64 60.08
C ALA A 43 -6.26 27.09 60.07
N ALA A 44 -5.15 26.33 59.98
CA ALA A 44 -4.92 24.95 60.49
C ALA A 44 -5.81 23.76 60.01
N ALA A 45 -5.42 22.48 60.15
CA ALA A 45 -4.10 21.82 60.10
C ALA A 45 -4.27 20.27 60.02
N MET A 46 -3.37 19.59 59.27
CA MET A 46 -2.98 18.16 59.34
C MET A 46 -4.01 17.02 59.05
N HIS A 47 -3.53 16.05 58.27
CA HIS A 47 -3.90 14.62 58.14
C HIS A 47 -5.34 14.14 58.46
N ASN A 48 -5.98 13.50 57.46
CA ASN A 48 -5.80 12.05 57.29
C ASN A 48 -6.12 11.57 55.85
N ILE A 49 -5.80 10.31 55.54
CA ILE A 49 -6.11 9.64 54.26
C ILE A 49 -7.42 8.85 54.41
N GLN A 50 -8.32 8.96 53.43
CA GLN A 50 -9.41 7.99 53.19
C GLN A 50 -9.95 8.10 51.76
N ASP A 51 -10.29 6.95 51.16
CA ASP A 51 -10.83 6.86 49.80
C ASP A 51 -12.25 7.43 49.68
N LEU A 52 -12.54 8.09 48.55
CA LEU A 52 -13.91 8.46 48.15
C LEU A 52 -14.13 8.23 46.65
N THR A 53 -14.44 6.98 46.30
CA THR A 53 -15.12 6.64 45.04
C THR A 53 -16.62 6.76 45.23
N ASP A 54 -17.17 7.97 45.11
CA ASP A 54 -18.62 8.15 45.00
C ASP A 54 -18.95 9.41 44.17
N THR A 55 -19.69 9.23 43.07
CA THR A 55 -20.12 10.34 42.19
C THR A 55 -21.62 10.56 42.35
N PRO A 56 -22.09 11.74 42.82
CA PRO A 56 -23.50 11.93 43.16
C PRO A 56 -24.45 11.79 41.97
N SER A 57 -25.58 11.10 42.19
CA SER A 57 -26.67 11.04 41.22
C SER A 57 -27.34 12.40 41.02
N ASN A 58 -27.48 12.83 39.76
CA ASN A 58 -27.96 14.15 39.34
C ASN A 58 -29.34 14.53 39.97
N PRO A 59 -29.55 15.78 40.44
CA PRO A 59 -30.79 16.19 41.09
C PRO A 59 -31.96 16.34 40.10
N ARG A 60 -33.19 16.29 40.64
CA ARG A 60 -34.45 16.34 39.87
C ARG A 60 -34.68 17.72 39.25
N SER A 61 -35.09 17.75 38.00
CA SER A 61 -35.63 18.95 37.34
C SER A 61 -37.03 19.27 37.88
N VAL A 62 -37.26 20.55 38.19
CA VAL A 62 -38.52 21.15 38.68
C VAL A 62 -39.80 20.61 38.03
N ASP A 63 -40.83 20.37 38.85
CA ASP A 63 -42.17 19.98 38.42
C ASP A 63 -42.86 21.09 37.63
N SER A 64 -43.41 20.74 36.47
CA SER A 64 -44.23 21.64 35.65
C SER A 64 -45.71 21.30 35.83
N THR A 65 -46.53 22.29 36.22
CA THR A 65 -47.94 22.11 36.61
C THR A 65 -48.92 22.06 35.43
N ALA A 66 -48.44 21.78 34.22
CA ALA A 66 -49.31 21.57 33.05
C ALA A 66 -49.94 20.17 33.07
N PRO A 67 -51.25 20.01 32.80
CA PRO A 67 -51.92 18.71 32.84
C PRO A 67 -51.38 17.75 31.75
N ASN A 68 -51.34 16.46 32.07
CA ASN A 68 -50.76 15.41 31.24
C ASN A 68 -51.41 15.29 29.83
N SER A 69 -50.82 15.95 28.84
CA SER A 69 -51.01 15.62 27.43
C SER A 69 -50.56 14.18 27.17
N PRO A 70 -51.40 13.29 26.62
CA PRO A 70 -50.98 11.92 26.34
C PRO A 70 -49.77 11.88 25.40
N ARG A 71 -48.65 11.33 25.87
CA ARG A 71 -47.50 11.00 25.01
C ARG A 71 -47.86 9.80 24.13
N ILE A 72 -48.61 10.06 23.07
CA ILE A 72 -48.89 9.08 22.02
C ILE A 72 -47.54 8.66 21.41
N PRO A 73 -47.06 7.41 21.57
CA PRO A 73 -45.88 6.95 20.87
C PRO A 73 -46.14 7.01 19.36
N PRO A 74 -45.14 7.32 18.51
CA PRO A 74 -45.38 7.60 17.09
C PRO A 74 -46.02 6.40 16.39
N VAL A 75 -47.34 6.49 16.19
CA VAL A 75 -48.15 5.43 15.57
C VAL A 75 -47.65 5.24 14.14
N ARG A 76 -47.12 4.05 13.85
CA ARG A 76 -46.86 3.66 12.46
C ARG A 76 -48.19 3.54 11.73
N GLN A 77 -48.53 4.57 10.97
CA GLN A 77 -49.53 4.47 9.91
C GLN A 77 -49.01 3.50 8.84
N ASN A 78 -49.25 2.21 9.03
CA ASN A 78 -49.17 1.19 7.97
C ASN A 78 -50.39 1.35 7.04
N SER A 79 -50.48 2.51 6.38
CA SER A 79 -51.56 2.89 5.48
C SER A 79 -51.01 3.10 4.09
N GLY A 80 -51.39 2.23 3.15
CA GLY A 80 -50.98 2.32 1.75
C GLY A 80 -49.85 1.36 1.36
N THR A 81 -49.89 0.97 0.09
CA THR A 81 -48.88 0.16 -0.62
C THR A 81 -47.47 0.71 -0.45
N GLN A 82 -46.51 -0.15 -0.09
CA GLN A 82 -45.11 0.25 0.03
C GLN A 82 -44.48 0.52 -1.35
N THR A 83 -44.56 1.76 -1.82
CA THR A 83 -43.42 2.31 -2.57
C THR A 83 -42.23 2.35 -1.61
N PRO A 84 -41.05 1.80 -1.98
CA PRO A 84 -39.86 1.91 -1.16
C PRO A 84 -39.59 3.39 -0.89
N ARG A 85 -39.46 3.77 0.40
CA ARG A 85 -39.25 5.16 0.78
C ARG A 85 -37.79 5.53 0.48
N VAL A 86 -37.51 5.83 -0.79
CA VAL A 86 -36.20 6.25 -1.31
C VAL A 86 -35.75 7.47 -0.54
N ARG A 87 -34.91 7.24 0.46
CA ARG A 87 -34.14 8.30 1.11
C ARG A 87 -32.96 8.61 0.20
N PRO A 88 -32.52 9.88 0.10
CA PRO A 88 -31.21 10.18 -0.47
C PRO A 88 -30.14 9.30 0.19
N HIS A 89 -29.14 8.88 -0.60
CA HIS A 89 -28.02 8.09 -0.08
C HIS A 89 -27.33 8.85 1.05
N ALA A 90 -27.01 8.15 2.14
CA ALA A 90 -26.35 8.77 3.27
C ALA A 90 -24.89 9.06 2.88
N THR A 91 -24.46 10.31 2.95
CA THR A 91 -23.08 10.75 2.71
C THR A 91 -22.12 10.35 3.86
N THR A 92 -22.41 9.24 4.52
CA THR A 92 -21.68 8.69 5.66
C THR A 92 -20.56 7.76 5.19
N LEU A 93 -19.59 7.52 6.07
CA LEU A 93 -18.40 6.76 5.73
C LEU A 93 -18.57 5.30 6.15
N ASN A 94 -18.27 4.37 5.23
CA ASN A 94 -18.02 2.98 5.55
C ASN A 94 -16.49 2.78 5.55
N ILE A 95 -15.90 2.71 6.74
CA ILE A 95 -14.48 2.43 6.97
C ILE A 95 -14.39 1.04 7.62
N PRO A 96 -13.78 0.04 6.96
CA PRO A 96 -13.68 -1.33 7.46
C PRO A 96 -13.08 -1.41 8.87
N GLY A 97 -13.74 -2.12 9.78
CA GLY A 97 -13.37 -2.26 11.19
C GLY A 97 -13.56 -1.01 12.08
N MET A 98 -13.62 0.19 11.51
CA MET A 98 -13.81 1.45 12.27
C MET A 98 -15.27 1.92 12.29
N THR A 99 -16.13 1.37 11.42
CA THR A 99 -17.56 1.70 11.34
C THR A 99 -18.40 0.43 11.34
N ARG A 100 -19.61 0.50 11.92
CA ARG A 100 -20.53 -0.64 12.00
C ARG A 100 -21.98 -0.17 11.92
N SER A 101 -22.77 -0.82 11.09
CA SER A 101 -24.21 -0.57 10.95
C SER A 101 -24.99 -1.87 10.75
N LYS A 102 -26.32 -1.79 10.70
CA LYS A 102 -27.19 -2.94 10.39
C LYS A 102 -27.04 -3.46 8.95
N VAL A 103 -26.32 -2.74 8.09
CA VAL A 103 -26.25 -2.96 6.63
C VAL A 103 -24.82 -3.00 6.10
N SER A 104 -23.86 -2.66 6.97
CA SER A 104 -22.42 -2.91 6.87
C SER A 104 -21.95 -3.36 8.27
N PRO A 105 -22.04 -4.65 8.61
CA PRO A 105 -21.72 -5.15 9.96
C PRO A 105 -20.22 -5.17 10.28
N ASP A 106 -19.39 -5.00 9.26
CA ASP A 106 -17.92 -5.09 9.22
C ASP A 106 -17.23 -3.78 8.75
N GLY A 107 -18.01 -2.77 8.38
CA GLY A 107 -17.53 -1.48 7.88
C GLY A 107 -17.19 -1.45 6.39
N ARG A 108 -17.46 -2.52 5.63
CA ARG A 108 -17.32 -2.54 4.16
C ARG A 108 -18.38 -1.69 3.47
N ILE A 109 -18.11 -1.29 2.23
CA ILE A 109 -19.12 -0.68 1.35
C ILE A 109 -20.17 -1.75 1.02
N PRO A 110 -21.47 -1.57 1.35
CA PRO A 110 -22.50 -2.53 1.02
C PRO A 110 -22.67 -2.71 -0.49
N GLU A 111 -22.95 -3.93 -0.95
CA GLU A 111 -23.23 -4.24 -2.37
C GLU A 111 -24.27 -3.29 -2.98
N ARG A 112 -25.32 -3.02 -2.21
CA ARG A 112 -26.46 -2.14 -2.54
C ARG A 112 -26.18 -0.64 -2.48
N ASP A 113 -25.00 -0.21 -2.02
CA ASP A 113 -24.66 1.21 -1.82
C ASP A 113 -23.69 1.69 -2.91
N VAL A 114 -24.15 1.62 -4.16
CA VAL A 114 -23.31 1.83 -5.35
C VAL A 114 -22.74 3.25 -5.43
N ALA A 115 -23.40 4.23 -4.80
CA ALA A 115 -22.91 5.60 -4.66
C ALA A 115 -21.60 5.72 -3.85
N ALA A 116 -21.21 4.69 -3.10
CA ALA A 116 -19.94 4.61 -2.39
C ALA A 116 -18.85 3.80 -3.14
N LYS A 117 -19.19 3.16 -4.27
CA LYS A 117 -18.25 2.44 -5.15
C LYS A 117 -17.64 3.38 -6.19
N LEU A 118 -16.49 3.01 -6.76
CA LEU A 118 -15.72 3.89 -7.65
C LEU A 118 -15.16 3.17 -8.90
N VAL A 119 -15.41 3.75 -10.07
CA VAL A 119 -14.67 3.46 -11.31
C VAL A 119 -13.52 4.45 -11.44
N ILE A 120 -12.29 3.94 -11.53
CA ILE A 120 -11.09 4.71 -11.83
C ILE A 120 -10.75 4.51 -13.31
N VAL A 121 -10.75 5.58 -14.09
CA VAL A 121 -10.45 5.55 -15.53
C VAL A 121 -9.06 6.16 -15.76
N MET A 122 -8.08 5.34 -16.13
CA MET A 122 -6.74 5.86 -16.42
C MET A 122 -6.69 6.57 -17.77
N VAL A 123 -5.94 7.67 -17.83
CA VAL A 123 -5.80 8.52 -19.03
C VAL A 123 -4.32 8.82 -19.31
N GLY A 124 -3.99 9.05 -20.58
CA GLY A 124 -2.69 9.56 -21.03
C GLY A 124 -1.97 8.60 -21.99
N LEU A 125 -0.81 9.04 -22.48
CA LEU A 125 -0.04 8.38 -23.54
C LEU A 125 0.65 7.06 -23.09
N PRO A 126 1.15 6.24 -24.03
CA PRO A 126 2.06 5.14 -23.70
C PRO A 126 3.32 5.65 -22.95
N ALA A 127 3.94 4.78 -22.15
CA ALA A 127 5.15 5.07 -21.36
C ALA A 127 5.10 6.30 -20.41
N ARG A 128 3.92 6.72 -19.93
CA ARG A 128 3.82 7.84 -18.95
C ARG A 128 3.67 7.43 -17.46
N GLY A 129 3.50 6.13 -17.17
CA GLY A 129 3.47 5.60 -15.78
C GLY A 129 2.19 4.88 -15.33
N LYS A 130 1.08 4.95 -16.08
CA LYS A 130 -0.24 4.35 -15.71
C LYS A 130 -0.19 2.98 -15.01
N SER A 131 0.50 1.99 -15.58
CA SER A 131 0.53 0.61 -15.03
C SER A 131 1.38 0.46 -13.74
N TYR A 132 2.18 1.46 -13.36
CA TYR A 132 2.80 1.57 -12.04
C TYR A 132 1.81 2.20 -11.04
N ILE A 133 1.15 3.28 -11.45
CA ILE A 133 0.13 3.99 -10.65
C ILE A 133 -1.01 3.04 -10.25
N THR A 134 -1.60 2.35 -11.22
CA THR A 134 -2.72 1.42 -10.97
C THR A 134 -2.35 0.27 -10.03
N LYS A 135 -1.15 -0.33 -10.17
CA LYS A 135 -0.66 -1.36 -9.25
C LYS A 135 -0.56 -0.83 -7.81
N LYS A 136 0.07 0.33 -7.61
CA LYS A 136 0.17 0.96 -6.27
C LYS A 136 -1.20 1.30 -5.69
N LEU A 137 -2.12 1.85 -6.50
CA LEU A 137 -3.50 2.13 -6.09
C LEU A 137 -4.25 0.86 -5.68
N GLN A 138 -4.19 -0.22 -6.47
CA GLN A 138 -4.84 -1.50 -6.13
C GLN A 138 -4.33 -2.03 -4.79
N ARG A 139 -3.00 -2.10 -4.62
CA ARG A 139 -2.32 -2.57 -3.40
C ARG A 139 -2.76 -1.79 -2.16
N TYR A 140 -2.74 -0.46 -2.24
CA TYR A 140 -3.13 0.44 -1.14
C TYR A 140 -4.61 0.33 -0.77
N LEU A 141 -5.51 0.34 -1.76
CA LEU A 141 -6.95 0.25 -1.52
C LEU A 141 -7.36 -1.14 -0.99
N SER A 142 -6.76 -2.21 -1.53
CA SER A 142 -7.04 -3.59 -1.09
C SER A 142 -6.49 -3.86 0.32
N TRP A 143 -5.32 -3.31 0.65
CA TRP A 143 -4.79 -3.33 2.02
C TRP A 143 -5.71 -2.56 3.00
N GLN A 144 -6.30 -1.43 2.58
CA GLN A 144 -7.38 -0.74 3.30
C GLN A 144 -8.73 -1.48 3.30
N GLN A 145 -8.78 -2.72 2.82
CA GLN A 145 -9.98 -3.57 2.77
C GLN A 145 -11.08 -3.06 1.81
N HIS A 146 -10.75 -2.15 0.90
CA HIS A 146 -11.59 -1.80 -0.25
C HIS A 146 -11.24 -2.74 -1.41
N GLU A 147 -12.08 -3.75 -1.65
CA GLU A 147 -11.88 -4.76 -2.70
C GLU A 147 -11.68 -4.09 -4.07
N THR A 148 -10.45 -4.13 -4.59
CA THR A 148 -10.03 -3.35 -5.76
C THR A 148 -9.43 -4.24 -6.84
N ARG A 149 -9.78 -4.00 -8.11
CA ARG A 149 -9.28 -4.80 -9.24
C ARG A 149 -8.94 -3.98 -10.47
N ILE A 150 -7.79 -4.29 -11.09
CA ILE A 150 -7.35 -3.72 -12.37
C ILE A 150 -7.89 -4.51 -13.57
N PHE A 151 -8.50 -3.79 -14.51
CA PHE A 151 -9.01 -4.26 -15.78
C PHE A 151 -8.16 -3.64 -16.91
N ASN A 152 -7.11 -4.37 -17.33
CA ASN A 152 -6.14 -3.88 -18.31
C ASN A 152 -6.56 -4.25 -19.74
N VAL A 153 -7.05 -3.28 -20.50
CA VAL A 153 -7.49 -3.43 -21.90
C VAL A 153 -6.35 -3.92 -22.80
N GLY A 154 -5.10 -3.57 -22.47
CA GLY A 154 -3.92 -4.05 -23.18
C GLY A 154 -3.69 -5.56 -23.07
N ASN A 155 -3.96 -6.14 -21.90
CA ASN A 155 -3.88 -7.58 -21.67
C ASN A 155 -5.05 -8.30 -22.34
N ARG A 156 -6.28 -7.78 -22.23
CA ARG A 156 -7.46 -8.33 -22.91
C ARG A 156 -7.28 -8.37 -24.43
N ARG A 157 -6.74 -7.30 -25.02
CA ARG A 157 -6.38 -7.27 -26.44
C ARG A 157 -5.38 -8.36 -26.83
N ARG A 158 -4.32 -8.61 -26.03
CA ARG A 158 -3.36 -9.69 -26.34
C ARG A 158 -3.99 -11.07 -26.30
N ILE A 159 -4.92 -11.32 -25.37
CA ILE A 159 -5.65 -12.58 -25.28
C ILE A 159 -6.55 -12.76 -26.51
N ALA A 160 -7.29 -11.71 -26.90
CA ALA A 160 -8.10 -11.71 -28.13
C ALA A 160 -7.26 -11.90 -29.40
N THR A 161 -5.99 -11.47 -29.42
CA THR A 161 -5.01 -11.73 -30.50
C THR A 161 -4.06 -12.90 -30.20
N GLY A 162 -4.50 -13.89 -29.40
CA GLY A 162 -3.85 -15.20 -29.27
C GLY A 162 -2.49 -15.24 -28.56
N LYS A 163 -2.13 -14.22 -27.77
CA LYS A 163 -0.84 -14.14 -27.05
C LYS A 163 -1.02 -14.34 -25.53
N PRO A 164 -0.14 -15.12 -24.87
CA PRO A 164 -0.30 -15.48 -23.46
C PRO A 164 -0.18 -14.27 -22.52
N ALA A 165 -0.93 -14.31 -21.42
CA ALA A 165 -0.89 -13.31 -20.36
C ALA A 165 0.32 -13.49 -19.43
N ALA A 166 0.70 -12.42 -18.70
CA ALA A 166 1.70 -12.50 -17.65
C ALA A 166 1.13 -13.18 -16.39
N VAL A 167 1.89 -14.12 -15.82
CA VAL A 167 1.50 -14.88 -14.62
C VAL A 167 1.83 -14.07 -13.35
N HIS A 168 0.95 -14.13 -12.36
CA HIS A 168 1.18 -13.55 -11.02
C HIS A 168 1.72 -14.62 -10.05
N PRO A 169 2.59 -14.27 -9.09
CA PRO A 169 2.96 -15.17 -7.99
C PRO A 169 1.75 -15.60 -7.15
N ARG A 170 1.90 -16.73 -6.45
CA ARG A 170 1.03 -17.16 -5.35
C ARG A 170 1.91 -17.55 -4.17
N LEU A 171 1.38 -17.47 -2.95
CA LEU A 171 2.02 -18.08 -1.78
C LEU A 171 2.19 -19.59 -1.98
N ALA A 172 3.25 -20.16 -1.41
CA ALA A 172 3.46 -21.60 -1.41
C ALA A 172 2.37 -22.31 -0.59
N PRO A 173 1.89 -23.50 -1.01
CA PRO A 173 1.07 -24.36 -0.15
C PRO A 173 1.90 -24.85 1.05
N GLU A 174 1.24 -25.22 2.15
CA GLU A 174 1.93 -25.77 3.33
C GLU A 174 2.81 -26.98 2.95
N PRO A 175 4.04 -27.08 3.49
CA PRO A 175 4.78 -28.33 3.43
C PRO A 175 3.98 -29.41 4.18
N ALA A 176 3.64 -30.51 3.51
CA ALA A 176 2.80 -31.59 4.05
C ALA A 176 3.50 -32.47 5.12
N ARG A 177 4.41 -31.88 5.89
CA ARG A 177 5.13 -32.48 7.01
C ARG A 177 5.31 -31.42 8.09
N LEU A 178 4.77 -31.68 9.26
CA LEU A 178 5.11 -30.95 10.47
C LEU A 178 6.56 -31.28 10.82
N ASP A 179 7.43 -30.28 10.87
CA ASP A 179 8.66 -30.41 11.65
C ASP A 179 8.27 -30.56 13.13
N PRO A 180 8.85 -31.52 13.87
CA PRO A 180 8.54 -31.69 15.27
C PRO A 180 8.97 -30.46 16.09
N PRO A 181 8.28 -30.13 17.20
CA PRO A 181 8.73 -29.09 18.10
C PRO A 181 10.12 -29.40 18.64
N VAL A 182 10.89 -28.38 18.99
CA VAL A 182 12.25 -28.51 19.53
C VAL A 182 12.21 -29.31 20.84
N GLU A 183 12.56 -30.60 20.76
CA GLU A 183 12.67 -31.46 21.95
C GLU A 183 13.89 -31.03 22.78
N ALA A 184 13.66 -30.80 24.07
CA ALA A 184 14.73 -30.58 25.03
C ALA A 184 15.67 -31.80 25.08
N ALA A 185 16.96 -31.55 25.34
CA ALA A 185 18.03 -32.54 25.25
C ALA A 185 17.73 -33.83 26.04
N THR A 186 17.36 -34.89 25.31
CA THR A 186 17.07 -36.20 25.90
C THR A 186 18.37 -36.99 26.08
N ILE A 187 18.67 -37.34 27.33
CA ILE A 187 19.94 -37.99 27.72
C ILE A 187 20.06 -39.38 27.07
N LEU A 188 21.12 -39.57 26.27
CA LEU A 188 21.47 -40.86 25.70
C LEU A 188 22.12 -41.77 26.75
N LEU A 189 21.38 -42.78 27.21
CA LEU A 189 21.97 -43.93 27.90
C LEU A 189 22.05 -45.13 26.92
N ASN A 190 23.26 -45.66 26.71
CA ASN A 190 23.54 -46.88 25.92
C ASN A 190 23.09 -46.90 24.44
N GLY A 191 22.86 -45.72 23.85
CA GLY A 191 23.00 -45.39 22.42
C GLY A 191 22.74 -46.46 21.34
N ARG A 192 21.47 -46.70 20.98
CA ARG A 192 21.02 -47.26 19.69
C ARG A 192 19.53 -46.99 19.45
N PRO A 193 19.11 -46.34 18.34
CA PRO A 193 17.70 -46.21 17.96
C PRO A 193 17.16 -47.47 17.25
N ALA A 194 15.84 -47.68 17.31
CA ALA A 194 15.14 -48.82 16.71
C ALA A 194 14.48 -48.49 15.34
N HIS A 195 13.87 -49.48 14.68
CA HIS A 195 13.65 -49.49 13.23
C HIS A 195 12.24 -49.95 12.80
N LYS A 196 11.73 -49.41 11.67
CA LYS A 196 10.54 -49.85 10.86
C LYS A 196 9.17 -49.40 11.43
N ALA A 197 8.05 -49.38 10.68
CA ALA A 197 7.73 -50.01 9.39
C ALA A 197 6.78 -49.20 8.46
N HIS A 198 6.54 -49.70 7.23
CA HIS A 198 5.62 -49.15 6.23
C HIS A 198 4.13 -49.45 6.52
N ARG A 199 3.22 -48.63 5.95
CA ARG A 199 1.87 -49.03 5.49
C ARG A 199 1.51 -48.30 4.18
N LYS A 200 0.47 -48.76 3.46
CA LYS A 200 0.17 -48.44 2.06
C LYS A 200 -1.32 -48.11 1.86
N GLU A 201 -1.62 -47.14 0.96
CA GLU A 201 -2.94 -46.85 0.33
C GLU A 201 -4.08 -46.42 1.30
N THR A 202 -5.19 -45.75 0.91
CA THR A 202 -5.88 -45.52 -0.39
C THR A 202 -6.32 -44.06 -0.64
N SER A 203 -6.79 -43.75 -1.86
CA SER A 203 -7.31 -42.45 -2.36
C SER A 203 -8.83 -42.23 -2.18
N PHE A 204 -9.35 -41.00 -2.41
CA PHE A 204 -10.36 -40.65 -3.46
C PHE A 204 -10.85 -39.17 -3.39
N LEU A 205 -11.63 -38.75 -4.41
CA LEU A 205 -12.19 -37.40 -4.73
C LEU A 205 -11.16 -36.43 -5.36
N HIS A 206 -11.00 -36.27 -6.69
CA HIS A 206 -11.87 -35.96 -7.86
C HIS A 206 -12.17 -34.47 -8.13
N ASP A 207 -11.50 -33.92 -9.15
CA ASP A 207 -11.93 -32.76 -9.94
C ASP A 207 -12.45 -33.20 -11.33
N PRO A 208 -13.43 -32.48 -11.93
CA PRO A 208 -13.92 -32.68 -13.30
C PRO A 208 -13.13 -31.83 -14.36
N PRO A 209 -13.28 -32.10 -15.67
CA PRO A 209 -12.10 -32.23 -16.52
C PRO A 209 -11.82 -31.07 -17.51
N SER A 210 -10.55 -30.98 -17.92
CA SER A 210 -10.10 -30.19 -19.07
C SER A 210 -10.57 -30.77 -20.40
N LEU A 211 -11.21 -29.96 -21.26
CA LEU A 211 -11.38 -30.30 -22.68
C LEU A 211 -10.06 -30.07 -23.44
N ASP A 212 -9.59 -31.11 -24.14
CA ASP A 212 -8.51 -31.03 -25.11
C ASP A 212 -9.09 -30.86 -26.53
N LEU A 213 -8.47 -29.98 -27.32
CA LEU A 213 -8.84 -29.70 -28.72
C LEU A 213 -7.60 -29.59 -29.63
N ASN A 214 -6.51 -30.29 -29.32
CA ASN A 214 -5.38 -30.45 -30.22
C ASN A 214 -5.68 -31.44 -31.36
N GLY A 215 -6.55 -31.02 -32.30
CA GLY A 215 -6.76 -31.71 -33.57
C GLY A 215 -5.49 -31.70 -34.42
N SER A 216 -4.98 -32.88 -34.76
CA SER A 216 -3.67 -33.05 -35.41
C SER A 216 -3.57 -32.41 -36.80
N ALA A 217 -2.55 -31.56 -37.02
CA ALA A 217 -2.06 -31.18 -38.35
C ALA A 217 -0.73 -31.89 -38.62
N LYS A 218 -0.56 -32.49 -39.81
CA LYS A 218 0.66 -33.19 -40.21
C LYS A 218 1.73 -32.23 -40.73
N VAL A 219 2.98 -32.64 -40.60
CA VAL A 219 4.10 -32.07 -41.35
C VAL A 219 4.29 -32.89 -42.62
N ASP A 220 4.03 -32.28 -43.77
CA ASP A 220 4.45 -32.72 -45.10
C ASP A 220 5.00 -31.48 -45.82
N GLY A 221 5.98 -31.64 -46.71
CA GLY A 221 6.62 -30.49 -47.36
C GLY A 221 7.29 -30.80 -48.69
N ASP A 222 7.06 -29.90 -49.65
CA ASP A 222 7.93 -29.60 -50.79
C ASP A 222 7.68 -28.13 -51.19
N GLY A 223 8.56 -27.52 -51.99
CA GLY A 223 8.54 -26.08 -52.26
C GLY A 223 8.41 -25.70 -53.73
N ARG A 224 7.71 -24.59 -54.00
CA ARG A 224 7.97 -23.63 -55.11
C ARG A 224 7.13 -22.37 -54.98
N LEU A 225 7.50 -21.35 -55.76
CA LEU A 225 6.95 -19.98 -55.69
C LEU A 225 5.60 -19.85 -56.42
N GLY A 226 4.71 -19.02 -55.85
CA GLY A 226 3.46 -18.53 -56.45
C GLY A 226 3.10 -17.18 -55.81
N GLY A 227 2.47 -16.27 -56.55
CA GLY A 227 2.31 -14.86 -56.15
C GLY A 227 0.93 -14.46 -55.62
N ASP A 228 0.89 -13.25 -55.05
CA ASP A 228 -0.24 -12.33 -54.91
C ASP A 228 -1.62 -12.85 -54.45
N ALA A 229 -1.86 -12.82 -53.13
CA ALA A 229 -3.12 -12.36 -52.55
C ALA A 229 -2.95 -11.93 -51.07
N ALA A 230 -3.78 -10.99 -50.61
CA ALA A 230 -3.67 -10.34 -49.30
C ALA A 230 -3.94 -11.28 -48.09
N ALA A 231 -2.90 -11.97 -47.63
CA ALA A 231 -2.88 -12.60 -46.31
C ALA A 231 -2.67 -11.51 -45.22
N HIS A 232 -3.77 -10.97 -44.70
CA HIS A 232 -3.72 -10.00 -43.61
C HIS A 232 -3.30 -10.65 -42.29
N ASP A 233 -2.17 -10.20 -41.74
CA ASP A 233 -1.67 -10.65 -40.43
C ASP A 233 -2.51 -10.04 -39.29
N GLU A 234 -3.57 -10.75 -38.86
CA GLU A 234 -4.37 -10.38 -37.68
C GLU A 234 -3.56 -10.44 -36.36
N ASN A 235 -2.31 -10.90 -36.42
CA ASN A 235 -1.37 -10.99 -35.31
C ASN A 235 -0.48 -9.73 -35.14
N ASP A 236 -0.53 -8.76 -36.07
CA ASP A 236 0.30 -7.55 -36.00
C ASP A 236 -0.06 -6.67 -34.80
N GLN A 237 0.99 -6.22 -34.11
CA GLN A 237 0.95 -5.33 -32.94
C GLN A 237 1.97 -4.18 -33.07
N SER A 238 2.44 -3.91 -34.28
CA SER A 238 3.27 -2.74 -34.63
C SER A 238 2.52 -1.42 -34.48
N ALA A 239 3.23 -0.30 -34.67
CA ALA A 239 2.63 1.03 -34.76
C ALA A 239 1.42 1.11 -35.74
N LYS A 240 1.39 0.31 -36.82
CA LYS A 240 0.29 0.28 -37.81
C LYS A 240 -1.06 -0.16 -37.23
N PHE A 241 -1.05 -0.95 -36.16
CA PHE A 241 -2.27 -1.32 -35.42
C PHE A 241 -2.80 -0.16 -34.56
N PHE A 242 -1.92 0.76 -34.14
CA PHE A 242 -2.27 1.87 -33.24
C PHE A 242 -2.59 3.18 -33.97
N ASP A 243 -2.22 3.29 -35.24
CA ASP A 243 -2.54 4.40 -36.14
C ASP A 243 -4.02 4.85 -36.02
N PRO A 244 -4.31 6.16 -35.84
CA PRO A 244 -5.68 6.69 -35.81
C PRO A 244 -6.46 6.51 -37.13
N THR A 245 -5.78 6.42 -38.28
CA THR A 245 -6.42 6.25 -39.60
C THR A 245 -6.93 4.83 -39.84
N ASN A 246 -6.41 3.84 -39.11
CA ASN A 246 -6.77 2.43 -39.23
C ASN A 246 -8.12 2.14 -38.54
N LYS A 247 -9.22 2.40 -39.24
CA LYS A 247 -10.60 2.26 -38.73
C LYS A 247 -10.89 0.88 -38.11
N ARG A 248 -10.60 -0.22 -38.82
CA ARG A 248 -10.83 -1.59 -38.29
C ARG A 248 -10.04 -1.85 -36.99
N ALA A 249 -8.79 -1.38 -36.91
CA ALA A 249 -8.02 -1.51 -35.66
C ALA A 249 -8.50 -0.53 -34.56
N ALA A 250 -9.09 0.62 -34.91
CA ALA A 250 -9.74 1.51 -33.95
C ALA A 250 -11.04 0.90 -33.39
N GLU A 251 -11.87 0.30 -34.25
CA GLU A 251 -13.11 -0.41 -33.90
C GLU A 251 -12.83 -1.59 -32.94
N VAL A 252 -11.85 -2.45 -33.26
CA VAL A 252 -11.42 -3.54 -32.35
C VAL A 252 -10.86 -2.99 -31.02
N ARG A 253 -10.17 -1.85 -31.03
CA ARG A 253 -9.71 -1.14 -29.80
C ARG A 253 -10.85 -0.43 -29.04
N GLU A 254 -12.02 -0.22 -29.64
CA GLU A 254 -13.22 0.29 -28.99
C GLU A 254 -13.97 -0.88 -28.34
N GLN A 255 -14.29 -1.92 -29.12
CA GLN A 255 -14.99 -3.11 -28.66
C GLN A 255 -14.31 -3.74 -27.44
N VAL A 256 -13.02 -4.10 -27.53
CA VAL A 256 -12.29 -4.74 -26.41
C VAL A 256 -12.22 -3.82 -25.18
N ALA A 257 -12.25 -2.49 -25.35
CA ALA A 257 -12.27 -1.56 -24.22
C ALA A 257 -13.65 -1.50 -23.54
N MET A 258 -14.74 -1.58 -24.29
CA MET A 258 -16.10 -1.59 -23.76
C MET A 258 -16.46 -2.93 -23.12
N GLU A 259 -16.05 -4.05 -23.72
CA GLU A 259 -16.16 -5.38 -23.11
C GLU A 259 -15.39 -5.43 -21.77
N THR A 260 -14.18 -4.85 -21.73
CA THR A 260 -13.38 -4.74 -20.48
C THR A 260 -14.02 -3.80 -19.46
N LEU A 261 -14.81 -2.81 -19.88
CA LEU A 261 -15.58 -1.92 -19.00
C LEU A 261 -16.84 -2.63 -18.47
N ASP A 262 -17.52 -3.44 -19.28
CA ASP A 262 -18.65 -4.24 -18.81
C ASP A 262 -18.21 -5.26 -17.76
N GLU A 263 -17.08 -5.98 -17.96
CA GLU A 263 -16.50 -6.85 -16.92
C GLU A 263 -16.19 -6.11 -15.60
N LEU A 264 -15.78 -4.84 -15.69
CA LEU A 264 -15.49 -3.99 -14.54
C LEU A 264 -16.78 -3.62 -13.81
N LEU A 265 -17.84 -3.29 -14.56
CA LEU A 265 -19.15 -2.97 -14.02
C LEU A 265 -19.83 -4.20 -13.41
N ASP A 266 -19.73 -5.37 -14.03
CA ASP A 266 -20.22 -6.64 -13.47
C ASP A 266 -19.51 -6.96 -12.14
N TYR A 267 -18.19 -6.77 -12.06
CA TYR A 267 -17.42 -6.93 -10.82
C TYR A 267 -17.85 -5.95 -9.71
N LEU A 268 -18.15 -4.70 -10.06
CA LEU A 268 -18.59 -3.70 -9.09
C LEU A 268 -20.04 -3.89 -8.67
N LEU A 269 -20.96 -4.14 -9.60
CA LEU A 269 -22.40 -4.21 -9.33
C LEU A 269 -22.79 -5.55 -8.71
N ASP A 270 -22.35 -6.65 -9.34
CA ASP A 270 -22.79 -8.01 -9.05
C ASP A 270 -21.72 -8.84 -8.31
N GLY A 271 -20.43 -8.51 -8.51
CA GLY A 271 -19.28 -9.21 -7.92
C GLY A 271 -18.81 -8.71 -6.55
N GLY A 272 -19.55 -7.80 -5.90
CA GLY A 272 -19.22 -7.28 -4.57
C GLY A 272 -18.01 -6.32 -4.49
N GLY A 273 -17.44 -5.92 -5.63
CA GLY A 273 -16.28 -5.04 -5.69
C GLY A 273 -16.54 -3.62 -5.16
N ALA A 274 -15.50 -2.98 -4.61
CA ALA A 274 -15.54 -1.59 -4.16
C ALA A 274 -14.96 -0.62 -5.20
N VAL A 275 -13.84 -0.99 -5.83
CA VAL A 275 -13.14 -0.13 -6.82
C VAL A 275 -12.70 -0.91 -8.06
N GLY A 276 -13.08 -0.43 -9.24
CA GLY A 276 -12.68 -1.00 -10.54
C GLY A 276 -11.76 -0.04 -11.29
N ILE A 277 -10.59 -0.49 -11.72
CA ILE A 277 -9.57 0.36 -12.36
C ILE A 277 -9.37 -0.02 -13.83
N LEU A 278 -9.79 0.83 -14.77
CA LEU A 278 -9.64 0.63 -16.21
C LEU A 278 -8.28 1.16 -16.71
N ASP A 279 -7.29 0.27 -16.88
CA ASP A 279 -5.96 0.63 -17.41
C ASP A 279 -5.94 0.57 -18.95
N ALA A 280 -6.15 1.74 -19.56
CA ALA A 280 -6.07 2.01 -21.00
C ALA A 280 -5.50 3.43 -21.25
N THR A 281 -5.36 3.86 -22.51
CA THR A 281 -4.90 5.23 -22.82
C THR A 281 -5.98 6.29 -22.69
N ASN A 282 -7.23 5.96 -23.06
CA ASN A 282 -8.43 6.82 -22.97
C ASN A 282 -8.18 8.28 -23.40
N SER A 283 -7.36 8.41 -24.44
CA SER A 283 -6.65 9.63 -24.82
C SER A 283 -7.46 10.58 -25.71
N THR A 284 -8.71 10.24 -26.04
CA THR A 284 -9.65 11.09 -26.77
C THR A 284 -10.88 11.38 -25.93
N ILE A 285 -11.46 12.56 -26.12
CA ILE A 285 -12.72 13.00 -25.51
C ILE A 285 -13.84 12.03 -25.88
N GLN A 286 -13.92 11.58 -27.14
CA GLN A 286 -14.96 10.63 -27.58
C GLN A 286 -14.90 9.31 -26.81
N ARG A 287 -13.71 8.75 -26.56
CA ARG A 287 -13.57 7.52 -25.76
C ARG A 287 -14.03 7.74 -24.31
N ARG A 288 -13.75 8.92 -23.73
CA ARG A 288 -14.16 9.25 -22.37
C ARG A 288 -15.68 9.49 -22.27
N GLN A 289 -16.29 10.14 -23.26
CA GLN A 289 -17.76 10.25 -23.37
C GLN A 289 -18.40 8.85 -23.44
N ASN A 290 -17.95 7.98 -24.34
CA ASN A 290 -18.45 6.61 -24.48
C ASN A 290 -18.37 5.82 -23.15
N ILE A 291 -17.26 5.96 -22.40
CA ILE A 291 -17.07 5.32 -21.08
C ILE A 291 -18.08 5.88 -20.06
N VAL A 292 -18.25 7.20 -19.98
CA VAL A 292 -19.21 7.84 -19.05
C VAL A 292 -20.64 7.41 -19.38
N ASP A 293 -21.02 7.43 -20.66
CA ASP A 293 -22.36 7.05 -21.11
C ASP A 293 -22.66 5.58 -20.80
N ARG A 294 -21.68 4.68 -21.02
CA ARG A 294 -21.82 3.24 -20.71
C ARG A 294 -21.95 2.99 -19.20
N ILE A 295 -21.21 3.72 -18.36
CA ILE A 295 -21.33 3.63 -16.90
C ILE A 295 -22.69 4.16 -16.45
N GLN A 296 -23.09 5.35 -16.89
CA GLN A 296 -24.35 5.98 -16.48
C GLN A 296 -25.59 5.20 -16.95
N ALA A 297 -25.51 4.51 -18.10
CA ALA A 297 -26.55 3.61 -18.59
C ALA A 297 -26.64 2.27 -17.82
N ARG A 298 -25.57 1.85 -17.13
CA ARG A 298 -25.56 0.67 -16.25
C ARG A 298 -25.99 1.01 -14.82
N GLU A 299 -25.45 2.08 -14.24
CA GLU A 299 -25.85 2.59 -12.92
C GLU A 299 -25.47 4.09 -12.76
N PRO A 300 -26.44 5.03 -12.77
CA PRO A 300 -26.15 6.47 -12.82
C PRO A 300 -25.57 7.07 -11.53
N ASN A 301 -25.63 6.38 -10.40
CA ASN A 301 -25.07 6.85 -9.12
C ASN A 301 -23.62 6.41 -8.90
N LEU A 302 -23.05 5.56 -9.77
CA LEU A 302 -21.70 5.03 -9.60
C LEU A 302 -20.64 6.13 -9.80
N GLY A 303 -19.71 6.27 -8.85
CA GLY A 303 -18.66 7.28 -8.91
C GLY A 303 -17.67 7.02 -10.06
N ILE A 304 -17.32 8.07 -10.81
CA ILE A 304 -16.31 8.03 -11.88
C ILE A 304 -15.18 9.01 -11.55
N LEU A 305 -13.93 8.53 -11.51
CA LEU A 305 -12.73 9.33 -11.30
C LEU A 305 -11.72 9.08 -12.42
N PHE A 306 -11.38 10.12 -13.18
CA PHE A 306 -10.30 10.03 -14.16
C PHE A 306 -8.94 10.30 -13.51
N ILE A 307 -7.92 9.50 -13.85
CA ILE A 307 -6.54 9.71 -13.40
C ILE A 307 -5.63 9.79 -14.62
N GLU A 308 -5.18 10.99 -14.96
CA GLU A 308 -4.28 11.24 -16.09
C GLU A 308 -2.81 11.19 -15.67
N SER A 309 -2.04 10.41 -16.42
CA SER A 309 -0.61 10.18 -16.19
C SER A 309 0.19 10.94 -17.24
N ILE A 310 0.77 12.07 -16.83
CA ILE A 310 1.55 12.98 -17.68
C ILE A 310 3.03 12.89 -17.30
N CYS A 311 3.89 12.68 -18.29
CA CYS A 311 5.34 12.84 -18.14
C CYS A 311 5.77 13.91 -19.16
N ARG A 312 6.39 14.98 -18.71
CA ARG A 312 7.00 16.06 -19.51
C ARG A 312 8.52 15.99 -19.46
N ASP A 313 9.05 15.47 -18.36
CA ASP A 313 10.46 15.14 -18.17
C ASP A 313 10.95 14.17 -19.28
N PRO A 314 11.90 14.57 -20.16
CA PRO A 314 12.34 13.74 -21.28
C PRO A 314 13.11 12.50 -20.84
N ASN A 315 13.89 12.63 -19.76
CA ASN A 315 14.74 11.55 -19.27
C ASN A 315 13.87 10.47 -18.61
N LEU A 316 12.85 10.87 -17.85
CA LEU A 316 11.88 9.96 -17.25
C LEU A 316 11.00 9.31 -18.33
N LEU A 317 10.68 10.00 -19.42
CA LEU A 317 10.01 9.39 -20.57
C LEU A 317 10.88 8.30 -21.21
N GLU A 318 12.15 8.57 -21.49
CA GLU A 318 13.07 7.60 -22.08
C GLU A 318 13.25 6.37 -21.18
N ALA A 319 13.44 6.58 -19.88
CA ALA A 319 13.46 5.54 -18.86
C ALA A 319 12.20 4.65 -18.90
N ASN A 320 11.00 5.25 -18.97
CA ASN A 320 9.76 4.52 -19.14
C ASN A 320 9.63 3.81 -20.50
N MET A 321 10.28 4.32 -21.57
CA MET A 321 10.40 3.61 -22.84
C MET A 321 11.29 2.36 -22.69
N ARG A 322 12.48 2.46 -22.09
CA ARG A 322 13.38 1.31 -21.81
C ARG A 322 12.62 0.16 -21.11
N LEU A 323 11.83 0.50 -20.07
CA LEU A 323 10.99 -0.46 -19.35
C LEU A 323 9.88 -1.10 -20.22
N LYS A 324 9.38 -0.41 -21.25
CA LYS A 324 8.40 -0.97 -22.20
C LYS A 324 9.04 -1.84 -23.29
N LEU A 325 10.29 -1.57 -23.69
CA LEU A 325 11.05 -2.44 -24.60
C LEU A 325 11.41 -3.79 -23.94
N SER A 326 11.62 -3.79 -22.63
CA SER A 326 11.77 -5.01 -21.83
C SER A 326 10.45 -5.80 -21.67
N GLY A 327 9.31 -5.24 -22.10
CA GLY A 327 7.97 -5.82 -21.97
C GLY A 327 7.63 -6.87 -23.03
N PRO A 328 6.53 -7.63 -22.85
CA PRO A 328 6.17 -8.75 -23.74
C PRO A 328 5.86 -8.33 -25.19
N ASP A 329 5.57 -7.05 -25.45
CA ASP A 329 5.36 -6.52 -26.80
C ASP A 329 6.68 -6.49 -27.63
N TYR A 330 7.85 -6.51 -26.97
CA TYR A 330 9.17 -6.29 -27.58
C TYR A 330 10.32 -7.21 -27.08
N ARG A 331 10.13 -8.00 -26.01
CA ARG A 331 11.17 -8.79 -25.30
C ARG A 331 12.19 -9.56 -26.16
N ASN A 332 11.81 -10.04 -27.34
CA ASN A 332 12.65 -10.85 -28.22
C ASN A 332 12.97 -10.15 -29.57
N LYS A 333 12.85 -8.81 -29.63
CA LYS A 333 13.12 -7.99 -30.82
C LYS A 333 14.41 -7.18 -30.67
N ASP A 334 14.94 -6.70 -31.79
CA ASP A 334 16.06 -5.75 -31.81
C ASP A 334 15.74 -4.47 -31.01
N PRO A 335 16.58 -4.03 -30.05
CA PRO A 335 16.28 -2.88 -29.20
C PRO A 335 16.12 -1.56 -29.95
N ALA A 336 16.91 -1.31 -31.00
CA ALA A 336 16.89 -0.06 -31.74
C ALA A 336 15.61 0.09 -32.58
N LYS A 337 15.26 -0.94 -33.36
CA LYS A 337 14.00 -1.01 -34.12
C LYS A 337 12.77 -1.03 -33.20
N SER A 338 12.89 -1.61 -32.02
CA SER A 338 11.81 -1.60 -31.01
C SER A 338 11.61 -0.21 -30.42
N LEU A 339 12.68 0.56 -30.18
CA LEU A 339 12.60 1.96 -29.78
C LEU A 339 11.99 2.83 -30.89
N GLU A 340 12.31 2.56 -32.15
CA GLU A 340 11.76 3.26 -33.32
C GLU A 340 10.25 3.01 -33.49
N ASP A 341 9.81 1.73 -33.51
CA ASP A 341 8.38 1.38 -33.53
C ASP A 341 7.63 1.97 -32.33
N PHE A 342 8.22 1.95 -31.13
CA PHE A 342 7.59 2.52 -29.95
C PHE A 342 7.48 4.06 -30.02
N LYS A 343 8.49 4.75 -30.56
CA LYS A 343 8.44 6.21 -30.80
C LYS A 343 7.39 6.57 -31.85
N ALA A 344 7.33 5.84 -32.98
CA ALA A 344 6.29 6.02 -33.99
C ALA A 344 4.89 5.78 -33.42
N ARG A 345 4.72 4.73 -32.61
CA ARG A 345 3.49 4.42 -31.88
C ARG A 345 3.10 5.52 -30.88
N VAL A 346 4.05 6.15 -30.19
CA VAL A 346 3.78 7.30 -29.30
C VAL A 346 3.33 8.52 -30.10
N ALA A 347 4.01 8.87 -31.19
CA ALA A 347 3.61 9.98 -32.06
C ALA A 347 2.20 9.77 -32.67
N ALA A 348 1.86 8.53 -33.04
CA ALA A 348 0.52 8.16 -33.51
C ALA A 348 -0.57 8.29 -32.42
N TYR A 349 -0.23 8.22 -31.13
CA TYR A 349 -1.15 8.57 -30.05
C TYR A 349 -1.16 10.08 -29.77
N GLU A 350 -0.03 10.78 -29.88
CA GLU A 350 0.09 12.22 -29.62
C GLU A 350 -0.66 13.08 -30.65
N SER A 351 -0.70 12.66 -31.91
CA SER A 351 -1.49 13.31 -32.97
C SER A 351 -3.01 13.30 -32.76
N ALA A 352 -3.51 12.51 -31.81
CA ALA A 352 -4.92 12.40 -31.43
C ALA A 352 -5.11 12.39 -29.90
N TYR A 353 -4.25 13.11 -29.17
CA TYR A 353 -4.29 13.19 -27.71
C TYR A 353 -4.98 14.47 -27.23
N GLU A 354 -6.13 14.30 -26.60
CA GLU A 354 -6.92 15.33 -25.94
C GLU A 354 -6.79 15.13 -24.42
N PRO A 355 -6.04 15.97 -23.68
CA PRO A 355 -5.83 15.80 -22.24
C PRO A 355 -7.12 16.06 -21.43
N LEU A 356 -7.06 15.87 -20.11
CA LEU A 356 -8.14 16.27 -19.21
C LEU A 356 -8.16 17.80 -18.97
N GLY A 357 -9.35 18.37 -18.82
CA GLY A 357 -9.55 19.79 -18.52
C GLY A 357 -10.98 20.27 -18.76
N GLU A 358 -11.13 21.32 -19.57
CA GLU A 358 -12.38 22.05 -19.81
C GLU A 358 -13.60 21.16 -20.15
N TYR A 359 -13.40 20.09 -20.93
CA TYR A 359 -14.47 19.16 -21.30
C TYR A 359 -15.01 18.38 -20.08
N GLU A 360 -14.13 17.93 -19.18
CA GLU A 360 -14.49 17.27 -17.92
C GLU A 360 -15.10 18.27 -16.92
N GLU A 361 -14.50 19.46 -16.80
CA GLU A 361 -14.99 20.53 -15.92
C GLU A 361 -16.42 20.93 -16.28
N ALA A 362 -16.70 21.19 -17.57
CA ALA A 362 -18.02 21.53 -18.08
C ALA A 362 -19.07 20.42 -17.86
N ARG A 363 -18.63 19.17 -17.73
CA ARG A 363 -19.47 17.99 -17.43
C ARG A 363 -19.52 17.64 -15.95
N ASN A 364 -18.89 18.43 -15.08
CA ASN A 364 -18.79 18.18 -13.64
C ASN A 364 -18.08 16.85 -13.28
N LEU A 365 -17.20 16.34 -14.16
CA LEU A 365 -16.49 15.07 -13.97
C LEU A 365 -15.28 15.23 -13.04
N GLN A 366 -15.07 14.25 -12.15
CA GLN A 366 -13.93 14.23 -11.23
C GLN A 366 -12.65 13.86 -11.98
N TYR A 367 -11.53 14.54 -11.72
CA TYR A 367 -10.23 14.05 -12.18
C TYR A 367 -9.04 14.46 -11.32
N ILE A 368 -7.94 13.71 -11.50
CA ILE A 368 -6.59 14.02 -11.02
C ILE A 368 -5.63 13.92 -12.20
N GLN A 369 -4.85 14.97 -12.47
CA GLN A 369 -3.71 14.95 -13.39
C GLN A 369 -2.43 14.85 -12.57
N MET A 370 -1.66 13.78 -12.79
CA MET A 370 -0.36 13.54 -12.16
C MET A 370 0.75 13.82 -13.17
N ILE A 371 1.50 14.90 -12.94
CA ILE A 371 2.57 15.38 -13.80
C ILE A 371 3.92 15.00 -13.18
N ASP A 372 4.79 14.39 -13.99
CA ASP A 372 6.12 13.90 -13.62
C ASP A 372 6.11 13.10 -12.30
N VAL A 373 5.18 12.13 -12.25
CA VAL A 373 5.04 11.11 -11.17
C VAL A 373 4.98 11.71 -9.75
N GLY A 374 4.32 12.87 -9.61
CA GLY A 374 4.00 13.50 -8.33
C GLY A 374 4.51 14.93 -8.21
N ARG A 375 5.51 15.32 -9.02
CA ARG A 375 6.12 16.66 -9.06
C ARG A 375 5.10 17.80 -9.19
N LYS A 376 3.96 17.54 -9.86
CA LYS A 376 2.74 18.37 -9.73
C LYS A 376 1.49 17.50 -9.82
N LEU A 377 0.52 17.79 -8.95
CA LEU A 377 -0.87 17.33 -9.06
C LEU A 377 -1.80 18.49 -9.45
N VAL A 378 -2.81 18.19 -10.25
CA VAL A 378 -4.00 19.02 -10.45
C VAL A 378 -5.21 18.15 -10.13
N GLN A 379 -6.18 18.66 -9.37
CA GLN A 379 -7.39 17.92 -9.01
C GLN A 379 -8.63 18.77 -9.28
N ASN A 380 -9.65 18.18 -9.89
CA ASN A 380 -10.95 18.81 -10.10
C ASN A 380 -12.05 18.02 -9.39
N ARG A 381 -12.89 18.76 -8.65
CA ARG A 381 -14.18 18.32 -8.11
C ARG A 381 -14.20 16.90 -7.50
N LEU A 382 -13.21 16.56 -6.68
CA LEU A 382 -13.18 15.27 -6.00
C LEU A 382 -14.34 15.15 -5.02
N THR A 383 -15.17 14.12 -5.17
CA THR A 383 -16.30 13.80 -4.31
C THR A 383 -16.16 12.40 -3.73
N GLY A 384 -16.65 12.22 -2.50
CA GLY A 384 -16.52 10.95 -1.77
C GLY A 384 -15.15 10.71 -1.15
N PHE A 385 -15.13 9.78 -0.20
CA PHE A 385 -13.97 9.46 0.64
C PHE A 385 -12.81 8.86 -0.14
N LEU A 386 -13.10 7.91 -1.04
CA LEU A 386 -12.11 7.21 -1.85
C LEU A 386 -11.33 8.19 -2.74
N SER A 387 -12.02 9.08 -3.48
CA SER A 387 -11.39 10.06 -4.37
C SER A 387 -10.41 10.99 -3.63
N GLY A 388 -10.79 11.46 -2.43
CA GLY A 388 -9.91 12.25 -1.57
C GLY A 388 -8.68 11.48 -1.09
N GLY A 389 -8.89 10.28 -0.53
CA GLY A 389 -7.80 9.42 -0.06
C GLY A 389 -6.85 8.97 -1.16
N ILE A 390 -7.35 8.77 -2.38
CA ILE A 390 -6.55 8.50 -3.59
C ILE A 390 -5.67 9.72 -3.93
N SER A 391 -6.21 10.93 -3.93
CA SER A 391 -5.42 12.15 -4.19
C SER A 391 -4.28 12.33 -3.18
N THR A 392 -4.57 12.16 -1.88
CA THR A 392 -3.55 12.27 -0.83
C THR A 392 -2.50 11.16 -0.91
N TYR A 393 -2.85 9.96 -1.39
CA TYR A 393 -1.87 8.89 -1.62
C TYR A 393 -1.04 9.11 -2.89
N LEU A 394 -1.62 9.60 -3.99
CA LEU A 394 -0.86 9.99 -5.19
C LEU A 394 0.15 11.10 -4.91
N ALA A 395 -0.14 11.99 -3.95
CA ALA A 395 0.77 13.04 -3.49
C ALA A 395 2.00 12.50 -2.73
N SER A 396 1.97 11.26 -2.23
CA SER A 396 3.12 10.61 -1.59
C SER A 396 3.92 9.72 -2.54
N PHE A 397 3.78 9.85 -3.86
CA PHE A 397 4.53 9.03 -4.81
C PHE A 397 5.88 9.67 -5.12
N ASN A 398 6.94 8.87 -5.05
CA ASN A 398 8.22 9.15 -5.68
C ASN A 398 8.72 7.92 -6.47
N LEU A 399 9.87 8.09 -7.12
CA LEU A 399 10.60 7.05 -7.85
C LEU A 399 12.02 6.82 -7.29
N SER A 400 12.33 7.38 -6.11
CA SER A 400 13.71 7.41 -5.61
C SER A 400 14.13 6.03 -5.12
N PRO A 401 15.21 5.43 -5.67
CA PRO A 401 15.65 4.10 -5.29
C PRO A 401 16.16 4.13 -3.84
N ARG A 402 15.60 3.28 -2.99
CA ARG A 402 15.87 3.24 -1.54
C ARG A 402 15.67 1.84 -1.00
N GLN A 403 16.17 1.61 0.21
CA GLN A 403 15.92 0.39 0.97
C GLN A 403 14.93 0.66 2.10
N ILE A 404 13.89 -0.18 2.18
CA ILE A 404 12.92 -0.21 3.27
C ILE A 404 13.19 -1.51 4.03
N TRP A 405 13.76 -1.39 5.22
CA TRP A 405 14.04 -2.51 6.11
C TRP A 405 12.92 -2.63 7.16
N ILE A 406 12.48 -3.85 7.46
CA ILE A 406 11.48 -4.13 8.50
C ILE A 406 12.02 -5.25 9.39
N THR A 407 11.96 -5.06 10.70
CA THR A 407 12.27 -6.09 11.70
C THR A 407 11.40 -5.92 12.94
N ARG A 408 11.30 -6.98 13.75
CA ARG A 408 10.90 -6.84 15.15
C ARG A 408 12.06 -6.32 16.01
N HIS A 409 11.73 -5.74 17.15
CA HIS A 409 12.65 -5.50 18.26
C HIS A 409 13.40 -6.78 18.70
N GLY A 410 14.51 -6.62 19.41
CA GLY A 410 15.22 -7.71 20.08
C GLY A 410 14.36 -8.42 21.13
N GLN A 411 14.77 -9.60 21.56
CA GLN A 411 14.03 -10.43 22.52
C GLN A 411 13.81 -9.67 23.85
N SER A 412 12.56 -9.41 24.24
CA SER A 412 12.22 -8.77 25.52
C SER A 412 11.83 -9.80 26.60
N VAL A 413 11.82 -9.38 27.87
CA VAL A 413 11.49 -10.27 29.00
C VAL A 413 10.08 -10.87 28.87
N ASP A 414 9.08 -10.11 28.39
CA ASP A 414 7.76 -10.67 28.12
C ASP A 414 7.75 -11.71 26.99
N ASN A 415 8.73 -11.68 26.07
CA ASN A 415 8.86 -12.72 25.03
C ASN A 415 9.38 -14.04 25.61
N GLU A 416 10.27 -14.00 26.61
CA GLU A 416 10.69 -15.20 27.35
C GLU A 416 9.57 -15.77 28.22
N LEU A 417 8.76 -14.89 28.80
CA LEU A 417 7.60 -15.26 29.62
C LEU A 417 6.34 -15.61 28.79
N GLY A 418 6.38 -15.52 27.45
CA GLY A 418 5.26 -15.82 26.56
C GLY A 418 4.05 -14.89 26.70
N ARG A 419 4.25 -13.66 27.20
CA ARG A 419 3.22 -12.67 27.50
C ARG A 419 2.92 -11.76 26.31
N LEU A 420 1.72 -11.19 26.30
CA LEU A 420 1.22 -10.27 25.26
C LEU A 420 1.37 -8.80 25.65
N GLY A 421 1.55 -7.97 24.63
CA GLY A 421 1.61 -6.51 24.78
C GLY A 421 2.76 -6.08 25.67
N GLY A 422 2.44 -5.29 26.70
CA GLY A 422 3.35 -4.88 27.76
C GLY A 422 4.45 -3.93 27.31
N ASP A 423 5.26 -3.50 28.28
CA ASP A 423 6.45 -2.68 28.03
C ASP A 423 7.69 -3.16 28.79
N SER A 424 8.00 -4.46 28.65
CA SER A 424 9.27 -5.00 29.16
C SER A 424 10.50 -4.46 28.42
N PRO A 425 11.63 -4.32 29.12
CA PRO A 425 12.93 -4.11 28.52
C PRO A 425 13.41 -5.33 27.72
N MET A 426 14.44 -5.13 26.92
CA MET A 426 15.19 -6.20 26.27
C MET A 426 15.89 -7.14 27.27
N THR A 427 16.16 -8.34 26.79
CA THR A 427 17.10 -9.31 27.37
C THR A 427 18.52 -9.01 26.88
N GLU A 428 19.54 -9.61 27.50
CA GLU A 428 20.92 -9.53 27.02
C GLU A 428 21.05 -9.97 25.55
N ARG A 429 20.35 -11.04 25.14
CA ARG A 429 20.26 -11.49 23.73
C ARG A 429 19.59 -10.44 22.83
N GLY A 430 18.66 -9.65 23.36
CA GLY A 430 18.08 -8.49 22.68
C GLY A 430 19.10 -7.39 22.37
N HIS A 431 20.00 -7.08 23.31
CA HIS A 431 21.09 -6.12 23.08
C HIS A 431 22.13 -6.68 22.09
N CYS A 432 22.50 -7.97 22.20
CA CYS A 432 23.34 -8.64 21.19
C CYS A 432 22.74 -8.57 19.77
N TYR A 433 21.42 -8.74 19.66
CA TYR A 433 20.67 -8.57 18.41
C TYR A 433 20.72 -7.12 17.91
N GLY A 434 20.46 -6.12 18.75
CA GLY A 434 20.54 -4.70 18.38
C GLY A 434 21.93 -4.29 17.88
N GLN A 435 22.99 -4.74 18.55
CA GLN A 435 24.37 -4.43 18.15
C GLN A 435 24.74 -5.08 16.81
N ALA A 436 24.26 -6.30 16.55
CA ALA A 436 24.43 -6.97 15.27
C ALA A 436 23.63 -6.29 14.15
N LEU A 437 22.40 -5.85 14.44
CA LEU A 437 21.52 -5.16 13.50
C LEU A 437 22.17 -3.86 13.01
N TYR A 438 22.72 -3.06 13.94
CA TYR A 438 23.52 -1.88 13.62
C TYR A 438 24.69 -2.20 12.68
N LYS A 439 25.56 -3.15 13.05
CA LYS A 439 26.73 -3.55 12.23
C LYS A 439 26.33 -4.02 10.83
N PHE A 440 25.24 -4.79 10.73
CA PHE A 440 24.74 -5.32 9.47
C PHE A 440 24.14 -4.23 8.57
N ILE A 441 23.34 -3.32 9.12
CA ILE A 441 22.74 -2.20 8.37
C ILE A 441 23.83 -1.22 7.89
N THR A 442 24.79 -0.87 8.75
CA THR A 442 25.96 -0.05 8.37
C THR A 442 26.85 -0.74 7.32
N HIS A 443 26.83 -2.07 7.21
CA HIS A 443 27.46 -2.80 6.10
C HIS A 443 26.62 -2.73 4.83
N LYS A 444 25.32 -3.06 4.89
CA LYS A 444 24.41 -3.07 3.73
C LYS A 444 24.19 -1.68 3.11
N ARG A 445 24.20 -0.60 3.90
CA ARG A 445 24.20 0.80 3.40
C ARG A 445 25.39 1.05 2.46
N ARG A 446 26.60 0.61 2.85
CA ARG A 446 27.83 0.79 2.07
C ARG A 446 27.89 -0.11 0.83
N GLU A 447 27.44 -1.36 0.94
CA GLU A 447 27.29 -2.27 -0.21
C GLU A 447 26.36 -1.67 -1.27
N TRP A 448 25.19 -1.17 -0.85
CA TRP A 448 24.23 -0.54 -1.75
C TRP A 448 24.79 0.71 -2.45
N LEU A 449 25.50 1.57 -1.72
CA LEU A 449 26.15 2.77 -2.30
C LEU A 449 27.17 2.37 -3.38
N ALA A 450 28.03 1.39 -3.11
CA ALA A 450 29.00 0.87 -4.09
C ALA A 450 28.30 0.25 -5.31
N GLU A 451 27.18 -0.46 -5.11
CA GLU A 451 26.36 -0.96 -6.20
C GLU A 451 25.76 0.15 -7.06
N GLN A 452 25.19 1.22 -6.47
CA GLN A 452 24.61 2.31 -7.26
C GLN A 452 25.69 3.06 -8.05
N GLN A 453 26.85 3.34 -7.45
CA GLN A 453 28.01 3.89 -8.15
C GLN A 453 28.42 3.00 -9.34
N SER A 454 28.44 1.67 -9.15
CA SER A 454 28.74 0.72 -10.23
C SER A 454 27.67 0.70 -11.33
N LYS A 455 26.39 0.85 -10.98
CA LYS A 455 25.26 0.91 -11.92
C LYS A 455 25.25 2.20 -12.74
N VAL A 456 25.57 3.34 -12.11
CA VAL A 456 25.74 4.65 -12.78
C VAL A 456 26.96 4.64 -13.70
N ALA A 457 28.11 4.11 -13.25
CA ALA A 457 29.32 4.04 -14.07
C ALA A 457 29.19 3.10 -15.30
N LYS A 458 28.22 2.18 -15.29
CA LYS A 458 27.90 1.28 -16.42
C LYS A 458 26.77 1.83 -17.31
N ALA A 459 26.17 2.97 -16.96
CA ALA A 459 25.02 3.52 -17.68
C ALA A 459 25.39 3.92 -19.12
N SER A 460 24.75 3.25 -20.09
CA SER A 460 24.93 3.53 -21.51
C SER A 460 23.64 4.06 -22.18
N PHE A 461 23.81 4.78 -23.29
CA PHE A 461 22.71 5.13 -24.18
C PHE A 461 23.19 5.18 -25.64
N PRO A 462 22.52 4.48 -26.60
CA PRO A 462 21.39 3.56 -26.40
C PRO A 462 21.78 2.34 -25.55
N PRO A 463 20.84 1.76 -24.78
CA PRO A 463 21.12 0.60 -23.94
C PRO A 463 21.52 -0.62 -24.79
N LEU A 464 22.59 -1.30 -24.37
CA LEU A 464 23.08 -2.51 -25.02
C LEU A 464 22.17 -3.73 -24.72
N PRO A 465 22.20 -4.81 -25.54
CA PRO A 465 21.49 -6.04 -25.21
C PRO A 465 21.96 -6.62 -23.86
N GLY A 466 21.05 -6.68 -22.88
CA GLY A 466 21.35 -7.08 -21.50
C GLY A 466 21.68 -5.93 -20.53
N ASP A 467 21.61 -4.68 -20.98
CA ASP A 467 21.74 -3.48 -20.13
C ASP A 467 20.54 -3.37 -19.16
N ASN A 468 20.83 -3.45 -17.86
CA ASN A 468 19.86 -3.36 -16.75
C ASN A 468 20.02 -2.03 -15.96
N THR A 469 20.61 -0.99 -16.55
CA THR A 469 20.81 0.31 -15.89
C THR A 469 19.48 0.89 -15.36
N PRO A 470 19.44 1.38 -14.10
CA PRO A 470 18.22 1.89 -13.48
C PRO A 470 17.53 3.01 -14.28
N PRO A 471 16.18 3.00 -14.36
CA PRO A 471 15.40 3.92 -15.18
C PRO A 471 15.10 5.26 -14.46
N TYR A 472 16.10 5.86 -13.81
CA TYR A 472 15.88 6.97 -12.87
C TYR A 472 16.85 8.15 -13.13
N PRO A 473 16.39 9.24 -13.79
CA PRO A 473 17.23 10.39 -14.12
C PRO A 473 17.77 11.14 -12.90
N GLU A 474 16.99 11.17 -11.83
CA GLU A 474 17.30 11.87 -10.57
C GLU A 474 18.37 11.13 -9.73
N ALA A 475 18.74 9.89 -10.09
CA ALA A 475 19.80 9.12 -9.43
C ALA A 475 21.23 9.67 -9.69
N ASN A 476 21.36 10.71 -10.52
CA ASN A 476 22.64 11.31 -10.92
C ASN A 476 23.06 12.54 -10.09
N GLN A 477 22.34 12.90 -9.02
CA GLN A 477 22.62 14.12 -8.23
C GLN A 477 23.09 13.81 -6.80
N GLU A 478 22.33 13.03 -6.04
CA GLU A 478 22.70 12.62 -4.67
C GLU A 478 22.55 11.10 -4.51
N LEU A 479 23.68 10.39 -4.43
CA LEU A 479 23.74 8.95 -4.18
C LEU A 479 23.79 8.63 -2.68
N GLU A 480 24.50 9.46 -1.91
CA GLU A 480 24.44 9.43 -0.46
C GLU A 480 23.09 9.98 0.01
N LYS A 481 22.54 9.33 1.03
CA LYS A 481 21.18 9.53 1.53
C LYS A 481 21.16 9.40 3.03
N ASN A 482 20.19 10.08 3.65
CA ASN A 482 19.89 9.85 5.05
C ASN A 482 19.38 8.42 5.26
N PHE A 483 19.52 7.94 6.49
CA PHE A 483 19.02 6.64 6.89
C PHE A 483 18.18 6.81 8.16
N CYS A 484 16.86 6.81 8.01
CA CYS A 484 15.94 6.93 9.12
C CYS A 484 15.81 5.59 9.87
N VAL A 485 15.74 5.62 11.20
CA VAL A 485 15.43 4.45 12.03
C VAL A 485 14.16 4.73 12.81
N TRP A 486 13.07 4.08 12.44
CA TRP A 486 11.77 4.28 13.05
C TRP A 486 11.45 3.16 14.02
N THR A 487 11.24 3.55 15.28
CA THR A 487 10.89 2.67 16.39
C THR A 487 9.44 2.91 16.82
N SER A 488 8.88 1.99 17.60
CA SER A 488 7.71 2.32 18.42
C SER A 488 8.11 3.22 19.61
N MET A 489 7.13 3.65 20.41
CA MET A 489 7.38 4.28 21.72
C MET A 489 7.68 3.27 22.84
N LEU A 490 7.60 1.96 22.57
CA LEU A 490 7.74 0.91 23.58
C LEU A 490 9.21 0.55 23.82
N GLN A 491 9.63 0.49 25.08
CA GLN A 491 11.01 0.42 25.57
C GLN A 491 11.92 -0.53 24.75
N ARG A 492 11.56 -1.82 24.67
CA ARG A 492 12.28 -2.83 23.87
C ARG A 492 12.59 -2.44 22.42
N SER A 493 11.73 -1.65 21.79
CA SER A 493 11.91 -1.16 20.42
C SER A 493 12.88 -0.01 20.32
N VAL A 494 12.95 0.83 21.36
CA VAL A 494 13.88 1.96 21.48
C VAL A 494 15.28 1.44 21.83
N GLU A 495 15.38 0.52 22.79
CA GLU A 495 16.62 -0.16 23.16
C GLU A 495 17.24 -0.93 21.99
N THR A 496 16.43 -1.56 21.12
CA THR A 496 16.95 -2.19 19.88
C THR A 496 17.66 -1.19 18.96
N ALA A 497 17.32 0.11 19.05
CA ALA A 497 17.88 1.17 18.24
C ALA A 497 19.02 1.95 18.91
N GLU A 498 19.42 1.62 20.14
CA GLU A 498 20.38 2.39 20.95
C GLU A 498 21.72 2.66 20.23
N TYR A 499 22.20 1.70 19.43
CA TYR A 499 23.44 1.83 18.66
C TYR A 499 23.31 2.70 17.41
N PHE A 500 22.09 2.95 16.93
CA PHE A 500 21.82 3.92 15.86
C PHE A 500 21.58 5.32 16.44
N ASP A 501 20.97 5.42 17.63
CA ASP A 501 20.70 6.69 18.33
C ASP A 501 22.00 7.37 18.82
N ALA A 502 23.05 6.56 19.02
CA ALA A 502 24.40 7.01 19.35
C ALA A 502 25.31 7.29 18.13
N ASP A 503 24.77 7.31 16.90
CA ASP A 503 25.54 7.46 15.65
C ASP A 503 24.89 8.51 14.73
N ASP A 504 25.54 9.68 14.59
CA ASP A 504 25.07 10.85 13.83
C ASP A 504 24.75 10.55 12.34
N ASP A 505 25.23 9.41 11.81
CA ASP A 505 24.91 8.92 10.46
C ASP A 505 23.42 8.50 10.30
N TYR A 506 22.64 8.42 11.38
CA TYR A 506 21.27 7.90 11.43
C TYR A 506 20.24 8.87 12.06
N ASP A 507 19.04 8.90 11.48
CA ASP A 507 17.91 9.73 11.92
C ASP A 507 16.89 8.89 12.70
N VAL A 508 17.08 8.74 14.01
CA VAL A 508 16.22 7.92 14.87
C VAL A 508 14.95 8.67 15.28
N LYS A 509 13.78 8.03 15.11
CA LYS A 509 12.47 8.60 15.49
C LYS A 509 11.53 7.55 16.09
N ASN A 510 10.97 7.85 17.25
CA ASN A 510 9.94 7.02 17.89
C ASN A 510 8.54 7.41 17.37
N TRP A 511 7.69 6.42 17.07
CA TRP A 511 6.34 6.63 16.57
C TRP A 511 5.32 5.82 17.39
N GLU A 512 4.38 6.50 18.05
CA GLU A 512 3.24 5.86 18.73
C GLU A 512 2.44 4.95 17.78
N MET A 513 2.34 5.37 16.52
CA MET A 513 1.67 4.63 15.44
C MET A 513 2.31 3.27 15.14
N LEU A 514 3.55 3.01 15.58
CA LEU A 514 4.28 1.75 15.44
C LEU A 514 4.22 0.85 16.70
N ASN A 515 3.56 1.26 17.79
CA ASN A 515 3.35 0.43 18.99
C ASN A 515 2.62 -0.88 18.64
N GLU A 516 2.88 -1.98 19.37
CA GLU A 516 2.20 -3.28 19.14
C GLU A 516 0.67 -3.15 19.21
N LEU A 517 -0.03 -4.10 18.60
CA LEU A 517 -1.48 -4.25 18.70
C LEU A 517 -1.89 -4.43 20.17
N ASN A 518 -2.62 -3.46 20.72
CA ASN A 518 -3.02 -3.43 22.12
C ASN A 518 -4.03 -4.56 22.43
N SER A 519 -3.71 -5.42 23.39
CA SER A 519 -4.54 -6.57 23.79
C SER A 519 -5.54 -6.28 24.92
N GLY A 520 -5.72 -5.01 25.27
CA GLY A 520 -6.76 -4.50 26.16
C GLY A 520 -6.65 -5.08 27.57
N GLN A 521 -7.71 -5.76 28.01
CA GLN A 521 -7.74 -6.39 29.33
C GLN A 521 -6.84 -7.64 29.44
N PHE A 522 -6.21 -8.09 28.35
CA PHE A 522 -5.30 -9.24 28.31
C PHE A 522 -3.82 -8.84 28.20
N GLU A 523 -3.49 -7.55 28.32
CA GLU A 523 -2.11 -7.06 28.42
C GLU A 523 -1.37 -7.77 29.57
N GLY A 524 -0.13 -8.20 29.31
CA GLY A 524 0.69 -8.97 30.27
C GLY A 524 0.27 -10.43 30.49
N MET A 525 -0.82 -10.91 29.89
CA MET A 525 -1.22 -12.33 29.96
C MET A 525 -0.51 -13.18 28.90
N THR A 526 -0.32 -14.47 29.21
CA THR A 526 0.07 -15.48 28.21
C THR A 526 -1.15 -16.04 27.47
N TYR A 527 -0.98 -16.53 26.24
CA TYR A 527 -2.08 -17.22 25.52
C TYR A 527 -2.64 -18.43 26.30
N ALA A 528 -1.80 -19.13 27.08
CA ALA A 528 -2.21 -20.27 27.89
C ALA A 528 -3.06 -19.90 29.12
N GLN A 529 -3.00 -18.65 29.58
CA GLN A 529 -3.93 -18.08 30.56
C GLN A 529 -5.23 -17.67 29.86
N ILE A 530 -5.16 -16.91 28.77
CA ILE A 530 -6.35 -16.46 28.02
C ILE A 530 -7.20 -17.66 27.56
N ALA A 531 -6.59 -18.74 27.08
CA ALA A 531 -7.30 -19.96 26.69
C ALA A 531 -7.99 -20.72 27.85
N ARG A 532 -7.52 -20.51 29.09
CA ARG A 532 -8.04 -21.15 30.31
C ARG A 532 -9.12 -20.30 30.98
N ASP A 533 -8.83 -19.01 31.12
CA ASP A 533 -9.58 -18.07 31.95
C ASP A 533 -10.64 -17.31 31.11
N HIS A 534 -10.42 -17.20 29.79
CA HIS A 534 -11.31 -16.55 28.83
C HIS A 534 -11.52 -17.38 27.53
N PRO A 535 -11.92 -18.66 27.62
CA PRO A 535 -11.96 -19.60 26.49
C PRO A 535 -12.86 -19.17 25.33
N ASP A 536 -13.92 -18.41 25.59
CA ASP A 536 -14.81 -17.92 24.53
C ASP A 536 -14.21 -16.75 23.73
N GLU A 537 -13.42 -15.86 24.35
CA GLU A 537 -12.67 -14.83 23.62
C GLU A 537 -11.51 -15.45 22.84
N PHE A 538 -10.83 -16.45 23.42
CA PHE A 538 -9.81 -17.23 22.72
C PHE A 538 -10.39 -17.91 21.46
N ARG A 539 -11.60 -18.49 21.55
CA ARG A 539 -12.29 -19.09 20.39
C ARG A 539 -12.69 -18.04 19.35
N LYS A 540 -13.36 -16.94 19.74
CA LYS A 540 -13.74 -15.85 18.81
C LYS A 540 -12.54 -15.33 18.01
N ARG A 541 -11.39 -15.17 18.66
CA ARG A 541 -10.14 -14.74 18.01
C ARG A 541 -9.53 -15.81 17.09
N ALA A 542 -9.74 -17.09 17.37
CA ALA A 542 -9.31 -18.17 16.49
C ALA A 542 -10.21 -18.27 15.24
N ASP A 543 -11.53 -18.06 15.41
CA ASP A 543 -12.54 -18.17 14.36
C ASP A 543 -12.47 -16.99 13.35
N ASP A 544 -12.31 -15.75 13.83
CA ASP A 544 -12.16 -14.55 12.99
C ASP A 544 -11.09 -13.59 13.54
N LYS A 545 -9.83 -14.00 13.37
CA LYS A 545 -8.65 -13.26 13.84
C LYS A 545 -8.50 -11.83 13.27
N LEU A 546 -9.17 -11.51 12.16
CA LEU A 546 -9.05 -10.21 11.50
C LEU A 546 -10.07 -9.19 12.01
N ASN A 547 -11.34 -9.60 12.14
CA ASN A 547 -12.41 -8.73 12.61
C ASN A 547 -12.55 -8.76 14.16
N TYR A 548 -11.91 -9.71 14.84
CA TYR A 548 -11.79 -9.72 16.31
C TYR A 548 -11.01 -8.49 16.80
N ILE A 549 -11.56 -7.85 17.82
CA ILE A 549 -10.99 -6.71 18.56
C ILE A 549 -10.84 -7.17 20.01
N TYR A 550 -9.69 -6.95 20.64
CA TYR A 550 -9.52 -7.31 22.05
C TYR A 550 -10.46 -6.51 22.97
N PRO A 551 -11.11 -7.15 23.97
CA PRO A 551 -11.92 -6.45 24.96
C PRO A 551 -11.05 -5.64 25.94
N GLY A 552 -11.57 -4.52 26.44
CA GLY A 552 -10.90 -3.65 27.40
C GLY A 552 -10.68 -2.22 26.87
N VAL A 553 -10.07 -1.36 27.68
CA VAL A 553 -9.73 0.02 27.28
C VAL A 553 -8.56 -0.02 26.29
N GLY A 554 -8.72 0.62 25.13
CA GLY A 554 -7.68 0.70 24.10
C GLY A 554 -7.44 -0.58 23.29
N GLY A 555 -8.19 -1.66 23.54
CA GLY A 555 -8.03 -2.93 22.84
C GLY A 555 -8.25 -2.83 21.32
N GLU A 556 -7.36 -3.43 20.54
CA GLU A 556 -7.34 -3.37 19.08
C GLU A 556 -7.63 -4.71 18.41
N GLY A 557 -7.99 -4.63 17.13
CA GLY A 557 -7.93 -5.73 16.17
C GLY A 557 -7.00 -5.35 15.00
N TYR A 558 -6.77 -6.29 14.07
CA TYR A 558 -5.89 -6.04 12.93
C TYR A 558 -6.39 -4.89 12.01
N LEU A 559 -7.70 -4.65 11.97
CA LEU A 559 -8.29 -3.55 11.20
C LEU A 559 -8.01 -2.17 11.81
N GLN A 560 -7.96 -2.05 13.13
CA GLN A 560 -7.56 -0.82 13.83
C GLN A 560 -6.09 -0.51 13.54
N VAL A 561 -5.22 -1.53 13.64
CA VAL A 561 -3.79 -1.43 13.29
C VAL A 561 -3.59 -1.00 11.83
N ILE A 562 -4.31 -1.58 10.87
CA ILE A 562 -4.32 -1.12 9.46
C ILE A 562 -4.78 0.34 9.36
N SER A 563 -5.87 0.72 10.05
CA SER A 563 -6.41 2.07 9.99
C SER A 563 -5.48 3.14 10.58
N ARG A 564 -4.70 2.84 11.63
CA ARG A 564 -3.68 3.77 12.14
C ARG A 564 -2.43 3.78 11.25
N LEU A 565 -1.95 2.62 10.82
CA LEU A 565 -0.76 2.52 9.96
C LEU A 565 -0.94 3.10 8.56
N ARG A 566 -2.17 3.45 8.14
CA ARG A 566 -2.44 4.11 6.85
C ARG A 566 -1.52 5.31 6.62
N ASP A 567 -1.38 6.15 7.64
CA ASP A 567 -0.67 7.41 7.52
C ASP A 567 0.85 7.17 7.58
N MET A 568 1.27 6.09 8.27
CA MET A 568 2.63 5.53 8.20
C MET A 568 2.97 5.02 6.80
N VAL A 569 2.09 4.24 6.16
CA VAL A 569 2.29 3.73 4.78
C VAL A 569 2.42 4.86 3.77
N ARG A 570 1.65 5.95 3.94
CA ARG A 570 1.81 7.17 3.13
C ARG A 570 3.19 7.81 3.34
N GLU A 571 3.69 7.84 4.56
CA GLU A 571 5.01 8.39 4.88
C GLU A 571 6.17 7.54 4.32
N ILE A 572 6.11 6.20 4.44
CA ILE A 572 7.12 5.29 3.84
C ILE A 572 7.17 5.43 2.32
N GLU A 573 6.02 5.63 1.66
CA GLU A 573 5.96 5.88 0.22
C GLU A 573 6.47 7.29 -0.15
N ARG A 574 6.25 8.30 0.72
CA ARG A 574 6.69 9.70 0.54
C ARG A 574 8.21 9.86 0.62
N ILE A 575 8.88 9.25 1.60
CA ILE A 575 10.31 9.47 1.84
C ILE A 575 11.19 9.00 0.68
N THR A 576 12.28 9.70 0.43
CA THR A 576 13.29 9.38 -0.59
C THR A 576 14.49 8.62 -0.03
N ASP A 577 14.67 8.72 1.28
CA ASP A 577 15.77 8.21 2.11
C ASP A 577 15.64 6.71 2.39
N HIS A 578 16.65 6.11 3.01
CA HIS A 578 16.55 4.75 3.52
C HIS A 578 15.77 4.74 4.83
N VAL A 579 15.07 3.65 5.13
CA VAL A 579 14.39 3.48 6.42
C VAL A 579 14.55 2.08 6.98
N LEU A 580 14.78 1.99 8.30
CA LEU A 580 14.66 0.77 9.09
C LEU A 580 13.49 0.93 10.06
N ILE A 581 12.50 0.05 9.95
CA ILE A 581 11.34 0.00 10.86
C ILE A 581 11.57 -1.13 11.85
N ILE A 582 11.85 -0.77 13.10
CA ILE A 582 11.88 -1.67 14.25
C ILE A 582 10.50 -1.60 14.90
N GLY A 583 9.75 -2.70 14.82
CA GLY A 583 8.37 -2.78 15.33
C GLY A 583 8.08 -4.09 16.05
N HIS A 584 6.82 -4.53 16.01
CA HIS A 584 6.32 -5.69 16.73
C HIS A 584 5.59 -6.68 15.82
N ARG A 585 5.16 -7.85 16.35
CA ARG A 585 4.68 -8.99 15.54
C ARG A 585 3.44 -8.63 14.72
N SER A 586 2.53 -7.78 15.22
CA SER A 586 1.34 -7.38 14.44
C SER A 586 1.60 -6.20 13.51
N VAL A 587 2.40 -5.22 13.95
CA VAL A 587 2.75 -4.03 13.16
C VAL A 587 3.59 -4.40 11.92
N CYS A 588 4.68 -5.15 12.11
CA CYS A 588 5.52 -5.61 11.01
C CYS A 588 4.73 -6.50 10.03
N ARG A 589 3.83 -7.35 10.55
CA ARG A 589 2.89 -8.18 9.76
C ARG A 589 1.99 -7.33 8.86
N VAL A 590 1.40 -6.26 9.40
CA VAL A 590 0.52 -5.36 8.62
C VAL A 590 1.30 -4.53 7.58
N LEU A 591 2.52 -4.09 7.90
CA LEU A 591 3.39 -3.37 6.96
C LEU A 591 3.94 -4.28 5.84
N MET A 592 4.42 -5.48 6.17
CA MET A 592 4.85 -6.47 5.17
C MET A 592 3.70 -6.85 4.23
N ALA A 593 2.49 -7.07 4.76
CA ALA A 593 1.31 -7.37 3.95
C ALA A 593 0.99 -6.26 2.92
N TYR A 594 1.21 -4.99 3.29
CA TYR A 594 1.12 -3.88 2.35
C TYR A 594 2.16 -4.00 1.21
N PHE A 595 3.45 -4.14 1.54
CA PHE A 595 4.49 -4.12 0.51
C PHE A 595 4.44 -5.33 -0.43
N MET A 596 4.12 -6.51 0.12
CA MET A 596 4.10 -7.79 -0.58
C MET A 596 2.79 -8.09 -1.33
N ASP A 597 1.84 -7.14 -1.38
CA ASP A 597 0.55 -7.25 -2.11
C ASP A 597 -0.29 -8.47 -1.64
N LEU A 598 -0.26 -8.77 -0.33
CA LEU A 598 -0.93 -9.93 0.26
C LEU A 598 -2.44 -9.73 0.43
N THR A 599 -3.21 -10.81 0.32
CA THR A 599 -4.66 -10.74 0.46
C THR A 599 -5.08 -10.60 1.92
N ARG A 600 -6.33 -10.15 2.12
CA ARG A 600 -7.01 -10.03 3.43
C ARG A 600 -6.74 -11.21 4.38
N ASN A 601 -6.83 -12.43 3.86
CA ASN A 601 -6.75 -13.66 4.65
C ASN A 601 -5.30 -14.05 4.98
N ASP A 602 -4.34 -13.54 4.23
CA ASP A 602 -2.92 -13.82 4.45
C ASP A 602 -2.32 -12.92 5.54
N ILE A 603 -2.90 -11.73 5.77
CA ILE A 603 -2.44 -10.77 6.79
C ILE A 603 -2.42 -11.41 8.19
N THR A 604 -3.49 -12.09 8.59
CA THR A 604 -3.58 -12.71 9.92
C THR A 604 -2.67 -13.93 10.06
N ASP A 605 -2.38 -14.61 8.96
CA ASP A 605 -1.70 -15.90 8.94
C ASP A 605 -0.19 -15.75 8.82
N MET A 606 0.33 -14.84 8.00
CA MET A 606 1.76 -14.66 7.75
C MET A 606 2.57 -14.53 9.05
N ASP A 607 3.60 -15.36 9.25
CA ASP A 607 4.46 -15.25 10.43
C ASP A 607 5.54 -14.17 10.31
N VAL A 608 5.89 -13.61 11.45
CA VAL A 608 6.97 -12.63 11.63
C VAL A 608 7.73 -13.00 12.91
N PRO A 609 8.69 -13.95 12.84
CA PRO A 609 9.48 -14.39 13.99
C PRO A 609 10.43 -13.29 14.51
N LEU A 610 10.96 -13.48 15.72
CA LEU A 610 12.13 -12.72 16.19
C LEU A 610 13.39 -13.13 15.40
N GLY A 611 14.40 -12.26 15.37
CA GLY A 611 15.68 -12.57 14.71
C GLY A 611 15.59 -12.71 13.18
N VAL A 612 14.60 -12.09 12.53
CA VAL A 612 14.51 -12.03 11.06
C VAL A 612 14.27 -10.58 10.61
N LEU A 613 15.15 -10.14 9.71
CA LEU A 613 15.20 -8.83 9.10
C LEU A 613 14.79 -8.93 7.62
N TYR A 614 13.84 -8.11 7.19
CA TYR A 614 13.34 -8.08 5.83
C TYR A 614 13.84 -6.82 5.11
N ALA A 615 14.36 -6.97 3.90
CA ALA A 615 14.74 -5.87 3.01
C ALA A 615 13.75 -5.78 1.84
N ILE A 616 13.25 -4.59 1.56
CA ILE A 616 12.31 -4.30 0.48
C ILE A 616 12.87 -3.14 -0.34
N GLU A 617 13.20 -3.38 -1.61
CA GLU A 617 13.55 -2.32 -2.56
C GLU A 617 12.42 -2.12 -3.58
N PRO A 618 11.78 -0.94 -3.64
CA PRO A 618 10.77 -0.64 -4.65
C PRO A 618 11.37 -0.63 -6.07
N LYS A 619 10.75 -1.38 -7.00
CA LYS A 619 11.14 -1.43 -8.42
C LYS A 619 9.94 -1.06 -9.31
N PRO A 620 10.12 -0.68 -10.60
CA PRO A 620 9.02 -0.20 -11.45
C PRO A 620 7.83 -1.15 -11.65
N TYR A 621 8.00 -2.46 -11.44
CA TYR A 621 6.96 -3.47 -11.66
C TYR A 621 6.61 -4.33 -10.45
N GLY A 622 7.21 -4.07 -9.28
CA GLY A 622 7.02 -4.84 -8.04
C GLY A 622 7.98 -4.39 -6.93
N ILE A 623 8.43 -5.34 -6.12
CA ILE A 623 9.52 -5.16 -5.16
C ILE A 623 10.61 -6.19 -5.44
N GLU A 624 11.85 -5.85 -5.12
CA GLU A 624 12.90 -6.82 -4.80
C GLU A 624 12.88 -7.02 -3.29
N PHE A 625 13.02 -8.27 -2.85
CA PHE A 625 12.74 -8.68 -1.47
C PHE A 625 13.77 -9.71 -1.02
N HIS A 626 14.37 -9.46 0.15
CA HIS A 626 15.31 -10.38 0.80
C HIS A 626 14.88 -10.54 2.26
N ALA A 627 15.17 -11.71 2.84
CA ALA A 627 15.04 -11.95 4.26
C ALA A 627 16.38 -12.45 4.80
N TYR A 628 16.76 -12.01 5.99
CA TYR A 628 18.00 -12.38 6.65
C TYR A 628 17.72 -12.84 8.08
N ARG A 629 18.37 -13.91 8.52
CA ARG A 629 18.22 -14.50 9.85
C ARG A 629 19.40 -14.15 10.73
N TYR A 630 19.14 -13.63 11.92
CA TYR A 630 20.15 -13.43 12.94
C TYR A 630 20.75 -14.76 13.39
N ASN A 631 22.06 -14.75 13.58
CA ASN A 631 22.88 -15.87 13.99
C ASN A 631 23.65 -15.48 15.26
N ASP A 632 23.21 -16.01 16.40
CA ASP A 632 23.79 -15.76 17.72
C ASP A 632 25.30 -16.10 17.79
N GLU A 633 25.76 -17.13 17.07
CA GLU A 633 27.17 -17.60 17.13
C GLU A 633 28.13 -16.65 16.42
N SER A 634 27.70 -16.06 15.30
CA SER A 634 28.50 -15.12 14.50
C SER A 634 28.21 -13.65 14.83
N ALA A 635 27.18 -13.37 15.64
CA ALA A 635 26.61 -12.04 15.87
C ALA A 635 26.33 -11.27 14.56
N TRP A 636 25.81 -11.99 13.56
CA TRP A 636 25.59 -11.50 12.19
C TRP A 636 24.21 -11.92 11.65
N PHE A 637 23.93 -11.57 10.39
CA PHE A 637 22.70 -11.94 9.70
C PHE A 637 23.01 -12.71 8.40
N ASP A 638 22.56 -13.95 8.34
CA ASP A 638 22.71 -14.84 7.19
C ASP A 638 21.51 -14.70 6.25
N GLU A 639 21.73 -14.61 4.94
CA GLU A 639 20.63 -14.49 3.98
C GLU A 639 19.79 -15.78 3.90
N MET A 640 18.47 -15.64 3.79
CA MET A 640 17.53 -16.72 3.56
C MET A 640 17.12 -16.74 2.07
N PRO A 641 17.91 -17.38 1.18
CA PRO A 641 17.65 -17.34 -0.26
C PRO A 641 16.30 -17.98 -0.59
N ASN A 642 15.52 -17.29 -1.44
CA ASN A 642 14.15 -17.68 -1.82
C ASN A 642 13.14 -17.74 -0.66
N TYR A 643 13.32 -16.94 0.41
CA TYR A 643 12.33 -16.84 1.48
C TYR A 643 10.94 -16.44 0.94
N VAL A 644 9.96 -17.31 1.15
CA VAL A 644 8.53 -17.01 1.00
C VAL A 644 7.94 -16.91 2.40
N PRO A 645 7.18 -15.85 2.75
CA PRO A 645 6.52 -15.74 4.04
C PRO A 645 5.61 -16.94 4.29
N GLN A 646 5.87 -17.67 5.37
CA GLN A 646 5.08 -18.84 5.75
C GLN A 646 3.82 -18.42 6.51
N LYS A 647 2.80 -19.27 6.47
CA LYS A 647 1.72 -19.17 7.46
C LYS A 647 2.27 -19.58 8.83
N ALA A 648 1.99 -18.78 9.84
CA ALA A 648 2.22 -19.13 11.23
C ALA A 648 1.47 -20.44 11.52
N SER A 649 2.21 -21.45 11.95
CA SER A 649 1.65 -22.78 12.20
C SER A 649 0.51 -22.68 13.21
N ARG A 650 -0.54 -23.50 13.05
CA ARG A 650 -1.71 -23.54 13.93
C ARG A 650 -1.32 -24.06 15.32
N GLY A 651 -0.79 -23.17 16.15
CA GLY A 651 -0.16 -23.46 17.43
C GLY A 651 1.04 -22.57 17.78
N SER A 652 1.63 -21.82 16.83
CA SER A 652 2.72 -20.85 17.07
C SER A 652 2.23 -19.51 17.66
N PHE A 653 1.58 -19.62 18.82
CA PHE A 653 0.98 -18.51 19.55
C PHE A 653 2.00 -17.80 20.43
#